data_AF-A0A8H7TS74-F1
#
_entry.id   AF-A0A8H7TS74-F1
#
_cell.length_a   1.000
_cell.length_b   1.000
_cell.length_c   1.000
_cell.angle_alpha   90.00
_cell.angle_beta   90.00
_cell.angle_gamma   90.00
#
_symmetry.space_group_name_H-M   'P 1'
#
loop_
_entity.id
_entity.type
_entity.pdbx_description
1 polymer ?
#
loop_
_entity_poly.entity_id
_entity_poly.type
_entity_poly.pdbx_seq_one_letter_code
_entity_poly.pdbx_strand_id
1 'polypeptide(L)'
;MHILVTNDDGPPSPDSSPYVRCLIKQLQDAGHTVSVCLPHTQRSWIGKAHMIGQTLKPTYYRPSKELHGEEALGSTHPRPSASGDVEEWVLIDGTPASCVQIGLHHFFQDRGPIDLVVSGPNYGRNTTAVFALSSGTMGAALEAAVCRHKAIALSFAFFSRNHDPVIIEAACRRSVKVVEALYKQWPTDSSADLYSVNVPLIEGVENNKVLFTDILQNYWQGGGCFQEIEADACDENEEEKQIREGSLGEVTGEEPPSSAKKGHSHKHFKWAPKFAGVYKSVEEAPPGNDGWAVKEGYTSVTPMKANFAFTQAASGQKELQLQQTTAVQTLPIRVKEPRHSEQGQTFQAIVSYEDPYVQPLILAALTSVFPQGLVDVIVNVPSSQDASWLDQLLAGPDARALSITSYEQIDFEFAASHPRSCLINSYMIRKALIRKHYLSTTVDHWIAKRPESVLKKHVKRSEAFEVDFAEFLDDALIEAFDLRESLDQNESLEEASQRQWWILKPGMSDRGQGIRLFSTMEELQGIFDEWEEGEPDSDDEGGGEEEDTGDGITTSHLRHFVAQPYIHPPLLVDGDDRKFHIRTYVACSGSLSVFVYRHMLALFAAKPYSSPWDSPGDIESFLTNTCIQSSPNENTVRRFWDLPLPPRSWTPSSPTSAL
;
A
#
# COMPACT_ATOMS: atom_id res chain seq x y z
N MET A 1 -28.53 -11.22 17.17
CA MET A 1 -27.81 -11.19 15.89
C MET A 1 -27.98 -12.54 15.23
N HIS A 2 -27.94 -12.58 13.90
CA HIS A 2 -27.73 -13.81 13.15
C HIS A 2 -26.24 -13.93 12.82
N ILE A 3 -25.59 -14.96 13.36
CA ILE A 3 -24.14 -15.18 13.29
C ILE A 3 -23.86 -16.39 12.40
N LEU A 4 -23.04 -16.19 11.37
CA LEU A 4 -22.46 -17.28 10.58
C LEU A 4 -21.15 -17.72 11.23
N VAL A 5 -21.04 -18.99 11.60
CA VAL A 5 -19.85 -19.58 12.19
C VAL A 5 -19.13 -20.46 11.16
N THR A 6 -17.82 -20.26 11.04
CA THR A 6 -16.89 -21.08 10.24
C THR A 6 -15.64 -21.41 11.06
N ASN A 7 -14.78 -22.32 10.59
CA ASN A 7 -13.43 -22.55 11.15
C ASN A 7 -12.50 -23.13 10.07
N ASP A 8 -11.26 -23.44 10.44
CA ASP A 8 -10.30 -24.20 9.63
C ASP A 8 -9.98 -25.60 10.18
N ASP A 9 -10.40 -25.91 11.41
CA ASP A 9 -10.22 -27.24 12.03
C ASP A 9 -11.19 -28.31 11.51
N GLY A 10 -12.31 -27.91 10.88
CA GLY A 10 -13.35 -28.81 10.39
C GLY A 10 -14.45 -29.11 11.42
N PRO A 11 -15.23 -30.20 11.25
CA PRO A 11 -16.34 -30.52 12.14
C PRO A 11 -15.86 -30.89 13.57
N PRO A 12 -16.75 -30.84 14.58
CA PRO A 12 -16.41 -31.17 15.96
C PRO A 12 -15.73 -32.53 16.08
N SER A 13 -14.57 -32.52 16.72
CA SER A 13 -13.73 -33.70 16.96
C SER A 13 -12.90 -33.46 18.22
N PRO A 14 -12.75 -34.46 19.11
CA PRO A 14 -11.92 -34.33 20.31
C PRO A 14 -10.47 -33.94 19.98
N ASP A 15 -9.94 -34.43 18.86
CA ASP A 15 -8.53 -34.26 18.47
C ASP A 15 -8.29 -32.99 17.66
N SER A 16 -9.16 -32.70 16.69
CA SER A 16 -8.91 -31.62 15.71
C SER A 16 -9.70 -30.35 15.96
N SER A 17 -10.95 -30.44 16.43
CA SER A 17 -11.84 -29.29 16.63
C SER A 17 -12.65 -29.37 17.93
N PRO A 18 -11.99 -29.31 19.10
CA PRO A 18 -12.66 -29.52 20.40
C PRO A 18 -13.54 -28.33 20.83
N TYR A 19 -13.36 -27.13 20.26
CA TYR A 19 -13.94 -25.91 20.82
C TYR A 19 -15.20 -25.40 20.09
N VAL A 20 -15.35 -25.68 18.79
CA VAL A 20 -16.39 -25.06 17.94
C VAL A 20 -17.81 -25.38 18.44
N ARG A 21 -18.05 -26.60 18.91
CA ARG A 21 -19.35 -27.03 19.44
C ARG A 21 -19.72 -26.27 20.72
N CYS A 22 -18.76 -26.07 21.61
CA CYS A 22 -18.96 -25.33 22.84
C CYS A 22 -19.28 -23.86 22.55
N LEU A 23 -18.54 -23.22 21.63
CA LEU A 23 -18.82 -21.84 21.21
C LEU A 23 -20.24 -21.70 20.65
N ILE A 24 -20.66 -22.57 19.74
CA ILE A 24 -21.99 -22.52 19.12
C ILE A 24 -23.08 -22.60 20.18
N LYS A 25 -22.94 -23.52 21.14
CA LYS A 25 -23.88 -23.62 22.28
C LYS A 25 -23.94 -22.32 23.07
N GLN A 26 -22.79 -21.73 23.43
CA GLN A 26 -22.77 -20.48 24.21
C GLN A 26 -23.36 -19.29 23.42
N LEU A 27 -23.18 -19.23 22.11
CA LEU A 27 -23.82 -18.22 21.25
C LEU A 27 -25.35 -18.40 21.20
N GLN A 28 -25.83 -19.64 21.11
CA GLN A 28 -27.25 -19.98 21.15
C GLN A 28 -27.86 -19.65 22.53
N ASP A 29 -27.18 -20.02 23.62
CA ASP A 29 -27.60 -19.75 25.00
C ASP A 29 -27.67 -18.24 25.28
N ALA A 30 -26.84 -17.43 24.62
CA ALA A 30 -26.91 -15.96 24.64
C ALA A 30 -28.06 -15.38 23.79
N GLY A 31 -28.88 -16.22 23.14
CA GLY A 31 -30.05 -15.82 22.36
C GLY A 31 -29.74 -15.37 20.93
N HIS A 32 -28.60 -15.76 20.37
CA HIS A 32 -28.28 -15.49 18.97
C HIS A 32 -28.78 -16.60 18.05
N THR A 33 -29.18 -16.21 16.83
CA THR A 33 -29.41 -17.18 15.76
C THR A 33 -28.06 -17.58 15.18
N VAL A 34 -27.74 -18.88 15.18
CA VAL A 34 -26.43 -19.37 14.71
C VAL A 34 -26.62 -20.28 13.50
N SER A 35 -25.89 -19.98 12.44
CA SER A 35 -25.79 -20.81 11.23
C SER A 35 -24.34 -21.23 11.04
N VAL A 36 -24.10 -22.47 10.61
CA VAL A 36 -22.77 -23.08 10.66
C VAL A 36 -22.40 -23.63 9.29
N CYS A 37 -21.28 -23.14 8.74
CA CYS A 37 -20.71 -23.60 7.47
C CYS A 37 -19.21 -23.83 7.66
N LEU A 38 -18.75 -25.07 7.62
CA LEU A 38 -17.38 -25.46 7.94
C LEU A 38 -16.76 -26.25 6.78
N PRO A 39 -15.43 -26.32 6.67
CA PRO A 39 -14.80 -27.31 5.80
C PRO A 39 -15.08 -28.74 6.32
N HIS A 40 -15.24 -29.69 5.41
CA HIS A 40 -15.54 -31.09 5.78
C HIS A 40 -14.36 -31.81 6.44
N THR A 41 -13.15 -31.31 6.22
CA THR A 41 -11.89 -31.79 6.78
C THR A 41 -11.07 -30.61 7.27
N GLN A 42 -10.04 -30.92 8.06
CA GLN A 42 -9.08 -29.95 8.56
C GLN A 42 -8.32 -29.27 7.40
N ARG A 43 -8.12 -27.95 7.52
CA ARG A 43 -7.45 -27.09 6.52
C ARG A 43 -6.50 -26.10 7.20
N SER A 44 -5.64 -26.60 8.09
CA SER A 44 -4.63 -25.78 8.78
C SER A 44 -3.55 -25.26 7.83
N TRP A 45 -2.93 -24.12 8.18
CA TRP A 45 -1.80 -23.50 7.44
C TRP A 45 -2.07 -23.13 5.97
N ILE A 46 -3.33 -23.02 5.56
CA ILE A 46 -3.71 -22.69 4.17
C ILE A 46 -3.88 -21.18 3.91
N GLY A 47 -3.88 -20.35 4.96
CA GLY A 47 -4.18 -18.93 4.86
C GLY A 47 -5.54 -18.65 4.19
N LYS A 48 -5.61 -17.60 3.36
CA LYS A 48 -6.78 -17.28 2.53
C LYS A 48 -6.59 -17.80 1.10
N ALA A 49 -7.35 -18.82 0.71
CA ALA A 49 -7.32 -19.37 -0.65
C ALA A 49 -8.73 -19.80 -1.14
N HIS A 50 -8.92 -19.83 -2.46
CA HIS A 50 -10.06 -20.49 -3.12
C HIS A 50 -9.55 -21.53 -4.12
N MET A 51 -10.22 -22.69 -4.19
CA MET A 51 -9.86 -23.77 -5.11
C MET A 51 -10.54 -23.54 -6.47
N ILE A 52 -9.84 -22.86 -7.38
CA ILE A 52 -10.34 -22.58 -8.73
C ILE A 52 -10.34 -23.86 -9.57
N GLY A 53 -11.44 -24.12 -10.29
CA GLY A 53 -11.57 -25.29 -11.17
C GLY A 53 -12.10 -26.55 -10.49
N GLN A 54 -12.31 -26.53 -9.16
CA GLN A 54 -12.94 -27.62 -8.42
C GLN A 54 -14.42 -27.33 -8.18
N THR A 55 -15.27 -28.36 -8.34
CA THR A 55 -16.68 -28.29 -7.93
C THR A 55 -16.78 -28.69 -6.46
N LEU A 56 -17.15 -27.74 -5.59
CA LEU A 56 -17.30 -27.97 -4.16
C LEU A 56 -18.66 -28.63 -3.87
N LYS A 57 -18.66 -29.68 -3.04
CA LYS A 57 -19.88 -30.43 -2.69
C LYS A 57 -20.22 -30.25 -1.21
N PRO A 58 -21.48 -29.92 -0.86
CA PRO A 58 -21.90 -29.86 0.52
C PRO A 58 -22.23 -31.26 1.07
N THR A 59 -21.87 -31.50 2.32
CA THR A 59 -22.39 -32.56 3.18
C THR A 59 -22.98 -31.93 4.45
N TYR A 60 -23.69 -32.72 5.25
CA TYR A 60 -24.54 -32.21 6.33
C TYR A 60 -24.21 -32.91 7.64
N TYR A 61 -23.73 -32.15 8.61
CA TYR A 61 -23.34 -32.67 9.92
C TYR A 61 -24.43 -32.42 10.96
N ARG A 62 -24.76 -33.46 11.73
CA ARG A 62 -25.74 -33.41 12.82
C ARG A 62 -25.00 -33.62 14.14
N PRO A 63 -24.88 -32.57 14.99
CA PRO A 63 -24.13 -32.67 16.24
C PRO A 63 -24.80 -33.62 17.24
N SER A 64 -23.99 -34.25 18.10
CA SER A 64 -24.46 -35.03 19.24
C SER A 64 -25.11 -34.12 20.31
N LYS A 65 -25.89 -34.74 21.20
CA LYS A 65 -26.44 -34.08 22.39
C LYS A 65 -25.37 -33.85 23.46
N GLU A 66 -24.38 -34.72 23.55
CA GLU A 66 -23.26 -34.60 24.48
C GLU A 66 -22.24 -33.57 23.97
N LEU A 67 -21.64 -32.80 24.89
CA LEU A 67 -20.75 -31.69 24.55
C LEU A 67 -19.26 -32.06 24.59
N HIS A 68 -18.88 -33.01 25.45
CA HIS A 68 -17.50 -33.41 25.72
C HIS A 68 -17.39 -34.95 25.75
N GLY A 69 -16.22 -35.50 25.41
CA GLY A 69 -15.95 -36.96 25.44
C GLY A 69 -16.16 -37.68 24.10
N GLU A 70 -15.90 -38.99 24.07
CA GLU A 70 -15.99 -39.82 22.85
C GLU A 70 -17.42 -39.90 22.27
N GLU A 71 -18.45 -39.73 23.11
CA GLU A 71 -19.87 -39.69 22.72
C GLU A 71 -20.32 -38.34 22.12
N ALA A 72 -19.42 -37.34 22.07
CA ALA A 72 -19.68 -36.05 21.46
C ALA A 72 -19.62 -36.07 19.91
N LEU A 73 -19.21 -37.19 19.30
CA LEU A 73 -19.19 -37.31 17.83
C LEU A 73 -20.60 -37.28 17.24
N GLY A 74 -20.83 -36.32 16.34
CA GLY A 74 -22.03 -36.26 15.50
C GLY A 74 -22.00 -37.23 14.31
N SER A 75 -22.98 -37.07 13.42
CA SER A 75 -23.10 -37.90 12.20
C SER A 75 -23.14 -37.03 10.94
N THR A 76 -22.43 -37.45 9.88
CA THR A 76 -22.37 -36.74 8.59
C THR A 76 -23.20 -37.45 7.53
N HIS A 77 -23.99 -36.68 6.78
CA HIS A 77 -24.95 -37.17 5.79
C HIS A 77 -24.72 -36.51 4.43
N PRO A 78 -24.93 -37.22 3.30
CA PRO A 78 -24.74 -36.67 1.96
C PRO A 78 -25.90 -35.78 1.50
N ARG A 79 -27.03 -35.78 2.22
CA ARG A 79 -28.25 -35.05 1.89
C ARG A 79 -28.82 -34.37 3.12
N PRO A 80 -29.50 -33.21 2.95
CA PRO A 80 -30.09 -32.50 4.08
C PRO A 80 -31.25 -33.29 4.68
N SER A 81 -31.60 -32.98 5.92
CA SER A 81 -32.77 -33.58 6.58
C SER A 81 -34.08 -33.19 5.86
N ALA A 82 -34.94 -34.18 5.59
CA ALA A 82 -36.22 -33.94 4.91
C ALA A 82 -37.26 -33.24 5.79
N SER A 83 -37.16 -33.35 7.12
CA SER A 83 -38.12 -32.78 8.06
C SER A 83 -37.79 -31.36 8.52
N GLY A 84 -36.54 -30.92 8.41
CA GLY A 84 -36.09 -29.61 8.89
C GLY A 84 -36.05 -29.45 10.42
N ASP A 85 -36.53 -30.43 11.19
CA ASP A 85 -36.64 -30.38 12.65
C ASP A 85 -35.32 -30.64 13.41
N VAL A 86 -34.22 -30.84 12.69
CA VAL A 86 -32.92 -31.23 13.27
C VAL A 86 -31.90 -30.13 13.05
N GLU A 87 -31.11 -29.81 14.08
CA GLU A 87 -29.96 -28.94 13.93
C GLU A 87 -28.95 -29.59 12.98
N GLU A 88 -28.65 -28.89 11.89
CA GLU A 88 -27.81 -29.40 10.80
C GLU A 88 -26.83 -28.31 10.37
N TRP A 89 -25.56 -28.68 10.29
CA TRP A 89 -24.46 -27.81 9.89
C TRP A 89 -24.02 -28.17 8.47
N VAL A 90 -23.66 -27.17 7.68
CA VAL A 90 -23.20 -27.37 6.30
C VAL A 90 -21.69 -27.60 6.32
N LEU A 91 -21.24 -28.71 5.73
CA LEU A 91 -19.83 -29.02 5.54
C LEU A 91 -19.47 -28.92 4.06
N ILE A 92 -18.41 -28.22 3.71
CA ILE A 92 -17.96 -28.02 2.32
C ILE A 92 -16.63 -28.73 2.08
N ASP A 93 -16.53 -29.47 0.98
CA ASP A 93 -15.24 -29.82 0.39
C ASP A 93 -14.59 -28.58 -0.22
N GLY A 94 -13.94 -27.78 0.61
CA GLY A 94 -13.26 -26.55 0.19
C GLY A 94 -12.46 -25.91 1.31
N THR A 95 -12.02 -24.68 1.07
CA THR A 95 -11.30 -23.86 2.06
C THR A 95 -12.27 -23.12 2.98
N PRO A 96 -11.81 -22.66 4.17
CA PRO A 96 -12.61 -21.83 5.07
C PRO A 96 -13.19 -20.58 4.38
N ALA A 97 -12.42 -19.93 3.49
CA ALA A 97 -12.90 -18.79 2.70
C ALA A 97 -14.08 -19.16 1.78
N SER A 98 -14.04 -20.32 1.12
CA SER A 98 -15.18 -20.80 0.32
C SER A 98 -16.40 -21.11 1.19
N CYS A 99 -16.20 -21.64 2.40
CA CYS A 99 -17.29 -21.90 3.35
C CYS A 99 -18.03 -20.60 3.73
N VAL A 100 -17.29 -19.51 3.94
CA VAL A 100 -17.86 -18.18 4.22
C VAL A 100 -18.75 -17.71 3.06
N GLN A 101 -18.23 -17.67 1.84
CA GLN A 101 -19.03 -17.22 0.69
C GLN A 101 -20.27 -18.09 0.47
N ILE A 102 -20.12 -19.41 0.58
CA ILE A 102 -21.24 -20.34 0.42
C ILE A 102 -22.29 -20.13 1.52
N GLY A 103 -21.85 -19.97 2.77
CA GLY A 103 -22.72 -19.68 3.90
C GLY A 103 -23.44 -18.33 3.78
N LEU A 104 -22.77 -17.29 3.29
CA LEU A 104 -23.36 -15.96 3.11
C LEU A 104 -24.36 -15.89 1.96
N HIS A 105 -24.05 -16.53 0.83
CA HIS A 105 -24.76 -16.30 -0.43
C HIS A 105 -25.68 -17.42 -0.87
N HIS A 106 -25.50 -18.65 -0.36
CA HIS A 106 -26.22 -19.82 -0.85
C HIS A 106 -26.98 -20.62 0.21
N PHE A 107 -26.68 -20.41 1.49
CA PHE A 107 -27.39 -21.05 2.60
C PHE A 107 -27.94 -20.01 3.60
N PHE A 108 -28.95 -20.40 4.37
CA PHE A 108 -29.48 -19.66 5.54
C PHE A 108 -30.26 -18.36 5.26
N GLN A 109 -30.63 -18.06 4.01
CA GLN A 109 -31.44 -16.88 3.67
C GLN A 109 -32.83 -16.89 4.34
N ASP A 110 -33.34 -18.09 4.64
CA ASP A 110 -34.60 -18.33 5.36
C ASP A 110 -34.57 -17.88 6.83
N ARG A 111 -33.36 -17.72 7.41
CA ARG A 111 -33.16 -17.33 8.82
C ARG A 111 -32.94 -15.82 9.02
N GLY A 112 -33.04 -15.03 7.95
CA GLY A 112 -32.80 -13.59 7.96
C GLY A 112 -31.36 -13.20 7.63
N PRO A 113 -31.06 -11.89 7.53
CA PRO A 113 -29.74 -11.41 7.14
C PRO A 113 -28.68 -11.82 8.16
N ILE A 114 -27.48 -12.17 7.70
CA ILE A 114 -26.33 -12.47 8.56
C ILE A 114 -25.70 -11.16 9.00
N ASP A 115 -25.67 -10.91 10.31
CA ASP A 115 -25.16 -9.67 10.90
C ASP A 115 -23.63 -9.69 11.09
N LEU A 116 -23.08 -10.87 11.35
CA LEU A 116 -21.70 -11.07 11.75
C LEU A 116 -21.20 -12.45 11.31
N VAL A 117 -19.94 -12.53 10.85
CA VAL A 117 -19.24 -13.79 10.64
C VAL A 117 -18.21 -13.99 11.77
N VAL A 118 -18.22 -15.16 12.40
CA VAL A 118 -17.23 -15.56 13.40
C VAL A 118 -16.47 -16.77 12.87
N SER A 119 -15.17 -16.63 12.67
CA SER A 119 -14.29 -17.74 12.30
C SER A 119 -13.55 -18.24 13.53
N GLY A 120 -13.75 -19.50 13.92
CA GLY A 120 -13.13 -20.14 15.08
C GLY A 120 -14.15 -20.75 16.06
N PRO A 121 -13.71 -21.10 17.29
CA PRO A 121 -12.37 -20.88 17.83
C PRO A 121 -11.36 -21.83 17.21
N ASN A 122 -10.21 -21.32 16.78
CA ASN A 122 -9.09 -22.12 16.30
C ASN A 122 -8.45 -22.93 17.44
N TYR A 123 -8.04 -24.18 17.15
CA TYR A 123 -7.16 -24.97 18.01
C TYR A 123 -5.72 -24.44 17.96
N GLY A 124 -5.43 -23.44 18.79
CA GLY A 124 -4.13 -22.78 18.87
C GLY A 124 -4.24 -21.27 18.64
N ARG A 125 -3.16 -20.56 18.95
CA ARG A 125 -3.07 -19.10 18.82
C ARG A 125 -2.71 -18.66 17.41
N ASN A 126 -3.28 -17.54 16.97
CA ASN A 126 -2.92 -16.84 15.75
C ASN A 126 -2.32 -15.46 16.10
N THR A 127 -1.44 -15.44 17.09
CA THR A 127 -0.68 -14.25 17.49
C THR A 127 0.60 -14.14 16.68
N THR A 128 1.10 -12.94 16.43
CA THR A 128 2.32 -12.65 15.64
C THR A 128 2.18 -12.88 14.13
N ALA A 129 3.00 -12.20 13.34
CA ALA A 129 2.95 -12.22 11.88
C ALA A 129 3.09 -13.63 11.28
N VAL A 130 4.01 -14.46 11.80
CA VAL A 130 4.27 -15.82 11.28
C VAL A 130 3.04 -16.73 11.37
N PHE A 131 2.28 -16.66 12.46
CA PHE A 131 1.05 -17.45 12.62
C PHE A 131 -0.15 -16.79 11.93
N ALA A 132 -0.28 -15.46 12.05
CA ALA A 132 -1.40 -14.72 11.47
C ALA A 132 -1.47 -14.85 9.94
N LEU A 133 -0.33 -14.78 9.25
CA LEU A 133 -0.27 -14.85 7.78
C LEU A 133 -0.62 -16.24 7.22
N SER A 134 -0.40 -17.29 8.00
CA SER A 134 -0.69 -18.67 7.60
C SER A 134 -2.06 -19.16 8.08
N SER A 135 -2.80 -18.35 8.83
CA SER A 135 -4.04 -18.74 9.51
C SER A 135 -5.23 -18.88 8.57
N GLY A 136 -5.82 -20.07 8.51
CA GLY A 136 -7.09 -20.31 7.81
C GLY A 136 -8.27 -19.62 8.51
N THR A 137 -8.25 -19.59 9.85
CA THR A 137 -9.22 -18.85 10.67
C THR A 137 -9.21 -17.35 10.35
N MET A 138 -8.04 -16.72 10.22
CA MET A 138 -7.98 -15.31 9.78
C MET A 138 -8.38 -15.15 8.31
N GLY A 139 -8.00 -16.10 7.46
CA GLY A 139 -8.37 -16.09 6.04
C GLY A 139 -9.87 -16.09 5.78
N ALA A 140 -10.65 -16.83 6.59
CA ALA A 140 -12.10 -16.82 6.54
C ALA A 140 -12.70 -15.47 6.99
N ALA A 141 -12.19 -14.89 8.08
CA ALA A 141 -12.65 -13.57 8.53
C ALA A 141 -12.31 -12.46 7.53
N LEU A 142 -11.14 -12.52 6.89
CA LEU A 142 -10.75 -11.63 5.80
C LEU A 142 -11.72 -11.75 4.62
N GLU A 143 -12.15 -12.97 4.28
CA GLU A 143 -13.11 -13.18 3.20
C GLU A 143 -14.48 -12.58 3.49
N ALA A 144 -14.98 -12.75 4.72
CA ALA A 144 -16.23 -12.11 5.15
C ALA A 144 -16.14 -10.57 5.06
N ALA A 145 -15.01 -10.00 5.48
CA ALA A 145 -14.76 -8.57 5.42
C ALA A 145 -14.70 -8.05 3.97
N VAL A 146 -14.08 -8.79 3.05
CA VAL A 146 -14.11 -8.49 1.60
C VAL A 146 -15.54 -8.52 1.06
N CYS A 147 -16.37 -9.44 1.56
CA CYS A 147 -17.81 -9.49 1.28
C CYS A 147 -18.63 -8.40 2.01
N ARG A 148 -17.99 -7.40 2.63
CA ARG A 148 -18.61 -6.29 3.37
C ARG A 148 -19.45 -6.71 4.59
N HIS A 149 -19.11 -7.85 5.18
CA HIS A 149 -19.70 -8.29 6.45
C HIS A 149 -18.71 -8.05 7.59
N LYS A 150 -19.24 -7.68 8.76
CA LYS A 150 -18.41 -7.61 9.98
C LYS A 150 -17.89 -9.01 10.28
N ALA A 151 -16.60 -9.11 10.62
CA ALA A 151 -15.96 -10.40 10.82
C ALA A 151 -15.04 -10.45 12.05
N ILE A 152 -15.07 -11.54 12.78
CA ILE A 152 -14.19 -11.79 13.93
C ILE A 152 -13.49 -13.13 13.73
N ALA A 153 -12.16 -13.12 13.70
CA ALA A 153 -11.33 -14.33 13.82
C ALA A 153 -11.07 -14.60 15.30
N LEU A 154 -11.42 -15.78 15.80
CA LEU A 154 -11.32 -16.16 17.21
C LEU A 154 -10.36 -17.35 17.36
N SER A 155 -9.39 -17.23 18.25
CA SER A 155 -8.34 -18.24 18.46
C SER A 155 -8.11 -18.48 19.94
N PHE A 156 -7.95 -19.74 20.34
CA PHE A 156 -7.69 -20.13 21.73
C PHE A 156 -6.22 -20.49 21.93
N ALA A 157 -5.53 -19.72 22.78
CA ALA A 157 -4.13 -19.90 23.09
C ALA A 157 -3.96 -20.81 24.32
N PHE A 158 -3.55 -22.05 24.12
CA PHE A 158 -3.21 -22.96 25.22
C PHE A 158 -1.71 -22.93 25.55
N PHE A 159 -1.39 -23.03 26.84
CA PHE A 159 -0.01 -23.10 27.35
C PHE A 159 0.32 -24.46 27.97
N SER A 160 -0.71 -25.25 28.28
CA SER A 160 -0.60 -26.63 28.71
C SER A 160 -1.64 -27.45 27.94
N ARG A 161 -1.40 -28.75 27.82
CA ARG A 161 -2.26 -29.67 27.05
C ARG A 161 -3.49 -30.13 27.83
N ASN A 162 -3.70 -29.60 29.04
CA ASN A 162 -4.86 -29.95 29.83
C ASN A 162 -6.05 -29.09 29.40
N HIS A 163 -6.86 -29.65 28.51
CA HIS A 163 -8.09 -29.05 28.00
C HIS A 163 -9.24 -29.29 28.97
N ASP A 164 -9.15 -28.70 30.17
CA ASP A 164 -10.23 -28.80 31.14
C ASP A 164 -11.52 -28.21 30.54
N PRO A 165 -12.62 -29.00 30.45
CA PRO A 165 -13.91 -28.54 29.98
C PRO A 165 -14.38 -27.23 30.63
N VAL A 166 -14.07 -27.03 31.91
CA VAL A 166 -14.44 -25.82 32.67
C VAL A 166 -13.74 -24.59 32.11
N ILE A 167 -12.46 -24.71 31.73
CA ILE A 167 -11.67 -23.62 31.15
C ILE A 167 -12.14 -23.33 29.72
N ILE A 168 -12.46 -24.35 28.92
CA ILE A 168 -12.99 -24.18 27.56
C ILE A 168 -14.32 -23.43 27.60
N GLU A 169 -15.22 -23.83 28.49
CA GLU A 169 -16.52 -23.16 28.65
C GLU A 169 -16.36 -21.72 29.13
N ALA A 170 -15.43 -21.47 30.06
CA ALA A 170 -15.10 -20.12 30.52
C ALA A 170 -14.55 -19.23 29.38
N ALA A 171 -13.66 -19.77 28.54
CA ALA A 171 -13.13 -19.08 27.37
C ALA A 171 -14.24 -18.81 26.33
N CYS A 172 -15.17 -19.74 26.12
CA CYS A 172 -16.31 -19.54 25.22
C CYS A 172 -17.24 -18.45 25.73
N ARG A 173 -17.62 -18.46 27.02
CA ARG A 173 -18.44 -17.40 27.64
C ARG A 173 -17.77 -16.04 27.55
N ARG A 174 -16.46 -15.99 27.78
CA ARG A 174 -15.65 -14.78 27.59
C ARG A 174 -15.67 -14.30 26.14
N SER A 175 -15.52 -15.22 25.18
CA SER A 175 -15.54 -14.91 23.75
C SER A 175 -16.88 -14.33 23.31
N VAL A 176 -18.00 -14.87 23.78
CA VAL A 176 -19.33 -14.32 23.48
C VAL A 176 -19.44 -12.87 23.95
N LYS A 177 -19.00 -12.57 25.19
CA LYS A 177 -19.00 -11.19 25.70
C LYS A 177 -18.13 -10.24 24.85
N VAL A 178 -16.95 -10.70 24.42
CA VAL A 178 -16.07 -9.92 23.52
C VAL A 178 -16.73 -9.70 22.17
N VAL A 179 -17.32 -10.74 21.57
CA VAL A 179 -18.03 -10.65 20.28
C VAL A 179 -19.17 -9.63 20.35
N GLU A 180 -20.01 -9.69 21.39
CA GLU A 180 -21.10 -8.74 21.59
C GLU A 180 -20.60 -7.31 21.80
N ALA A 181 -19.52 -7.13 22.58
CA ALA A 181 -18.92 -5.83 22.83
C ALA A 181 -18.35 -5.21 21.54
N LEU A 182 -17.59 -5.99 20.76
CA LEU A 182 -17.02 -5.54 19.49
C LEU A 182 -18.10 -5.21 18.47
N TYR A 183 -19.16 -6.02 18.39
CA TYR A 183 -20.27 -5.74 17.47
C TYR A 183 -20.97 -4.41 17.79
N LYS A 184 -21.20 -4.12 19.08
CA LYS A 184 -21.82 -2.87 19.55
C LYS A 184 -20.91 -1.65 19.37
N GLN A 185 -19.60 -1.83 19.59
CA GLN A 185 -18.60 -0.76 19.49
C GLN A 185 -17.94 -0.69 18.11
N TRP A 186 -18.53 -1.33 17.09
CA TRP A 186 -17.93 -1.39 15.76
C TRP A 186 -17.76 0.01 15.16
N PRO A 187 -16.55 0.36 14.69
CA PRO A 187 -16.26 1.71 14.21
C PRO A 187 -17.11 2.09 13.00
N THR A 188 -17.68 3.30 13.01
CA THR A 188 -18.44 3.86 11.88
C THR A 188 -17.57 4.57 10.85
N ASP A 189 -16.33 4.92 11.21
CA ASP A 189 -15.36 5.61 10.35
C ASP A 189 -14.63 4.66 9.38
N SER A 190 -15.05 3.39 9.34
CA SER A 190 -14.37 2.34 8.59
C SER A 190 -12.90 2.22 8.99
N SER A 191 -12.54 2.36 10.26
CA SER A 191 -11.16 2.11 10.72
C SER A 191 -10.82 0.62 10.81
N ALA A 192 -11.80 -0.26 11.06
CA ALA A 192 -11.63 -1.71 11.10
C ALA A 192 -12.70 -2.43 10.26
N ASP A 193 -12.28 -3.41 9.47
CA ASP A 193 -13.16 -4.29 8.70
C ASP A 193 -13.36 -5.65 9.39
N LEU A 194 -12.37 -6.09 10.18
CA LEU A 194 -12.41 -7.31 10.98
C LEU A 194 -11.59 -7.17 12.27
N TYR A 195 -11.77 -8.10 13.21
CA TYR A 195 -10.96 -8.22 14.41
C TYR A 195 -10.33 -9.61 14.52
N SER A 196 -9.05 -9.68 14.90
CA SER A 196 -8.42 -10.90 15.38
C SER A 196 -8.46 -10.93 16.91
N VAL A 197 -9.03 -11.98 17.48
CA VAL A 197 -9.23 -12.14 18.92
C VAL A 197 -8.50 -13.40 19.39
N ASN A 198 -7.52 -13.23 20.27
CA ASN A 198 -6.79 -14.33 20.88
C ASN A 198 -7.13 -14.43 22.36
N VAL A 199 -7.72 -15.55 22.78
CA VAL A 199 -8.17 -15.81 24.16
C VAL A 199 -7.24 -16.84 24.80
N PRO A 200 -6.57 -16.53 25.92
CA PRO A 200 -5.74 -17.50 26.62
C PRO A 200 -6.59 -18.53 27.38
N LEU A 201 -6.31 -19.82 27.19
CA LEU A 201 -6.93 -20.92 27.92
C LEU A 201 -6.23 -21.10 29.27
N ILE A 202 -6.60 -20.25 30.22
CA ILE A 202 -6.10 -20.25 31.59
C ILE A 202 -7.27 -20.16 32.59
N GLU A 203 -7.04 -20.62 33.81
CA GLU A 203 -8.01 -20.46 34.89
C GLU A 203 -8.31 -18.97 35.14
N GLY A 204 -9.58 -18.65 35.35
CA GLY A 204 -9.99 -17.27 35.61
C GLY A 204 -10.03 -16.34 34.39
N VAL A 205 -9.89 -16.85 33.15
CA VAL A 205 -9.91 -16.05 31.90
C VAL A 205 -11.10 -15.09 31.80
N GLU A 206 -12.24 -15.41 32.42
CA GLU A 206 -13.42 -14.55 32.45
C GLU A 206 -13.18 -13.18 33.12
N ASN A 207 -12.25 -13.11 34.07
CA ASN A 207 -11.96 -11.91 34.86
C ASN A 207 -10.75 -11.11 34.36
N ASN A 208 -9.99 -11.66 33.41
CA ASN A 208 -8.79 -11.00 32.90
C ASN A 208 -9.16 -9.76 32.06
N LYS A 209 -8.18 -8.92 31.73
CA LYS A 209 -8.41 -7.74 30.89
C LYS A 209 -8.56 -8.13 29.41
N VAL A 210 -9.30 -7.31 28.66
CA VAL A 210 -9.30 -7.34 27.19
C VAL A 210 -8.56 -6.10 26.70
N LEU A 211 -7.51 -6.30 25.91
CA LEU A 211 -6.65 -5.20 25.44
C LEU A 211 -6.71 -5.09 23.91
N PHE A 212 -6.73 -3.86 23.42
CA PHE A 212 -6.43 -3.58 22.03
C PHE A 212 -4.92 -3.68 21.77
N THR A 213 -4.54 -4.45 20.77
CA THR A 213 -3.15 -4.79 20.47
C THR A 213 -2.82 -4.68 19.00
N ASP A 214 -1.54 -4.47 18.70
CA ASP A 214 -0.98 -4.62 17.35
C ASP A 214 -0.45 -6.05 17.13
N ILE A 215 -0.36 -6.50 15.88
CA ILE A 215 0.29 -7.78 15.54
C ILE A 215 1.80 -7.62 15.71
N LEU A 216 2.43 -8.49 16.51
CA LEU A 216 3.88 -8.52 16.63
C LEU A 216 4.51 -8.97 15.31
N GLN A 217 5.36 -8.13 14.73
CA GLN A 217 6.16 -8.49 13.56
C GLN A 217 7.33 -9.41 13.98
N ASN A 218 7.37 -10.61 13.40
CA ASN A 218 8.45 -11.57 13.61
C ASN A 218 8.74 -12.39 12.33
N TYR A 219 9.86 -13.10 12.33
CA TYR A 219 10.40 -13.81 11.17
C TYR A 219 10.92 -15.18 11.57
N TRP A 220 11.02 -16.10 10.62
CA TRP A 220 11.68 -17.39 10.82
C TRP A 220 13.17 -17.18 11.14
N GLN A 221 13.65 -17.73 12.26
CA GLN A 221 15.06 -17.66 12.65
C GLN A 221 15.75 -19.01 12.45
N GLY A 222 16.79 -19.03 11.60
CA GLY A 222 17.71 -20.15 11.42
C GLY A 222 17.17 -21.34 10.60
N GLY A 223 17.65 -21.48 9.36
CA GLY A 223 17.34 -22.61 8.46
C GLY A 223 15.95 -22.54 7.81
N GLY A 224 15.72 -23.39 6.80
CA GLY A 224 14.41 -23.52 6.15
C GLY A 224 13.38 -24.20 7.05
N CYS A 225 12.08 -24.07 6.71
CA CYS A 225 11.00 -24.75 7.43
C CYS A 225 10.84 -26.23 7.06
N PHE A 226 11.74 -26.76 6.23
CA PHE A 226 11.71 -28.11 5.72
C PHE A 226 13.02 -28.84 6.03
N GLN A 227 12.92 -30.10 6.43
CA GLN A 227 14.04 -31.01 6.65
C GLN A 227 14.06 -32.08 5.55
N GLU A 228 15.25 -32.37 5.02
CA GLU A 228 15.43 -33.46 4.07
C GLU A 228 15.27 -34.81 4.78
N ILE A 229 14.43 -35.68 4.22
CA ILE A 229 14.20 -37.04 4.71
C ILE A 229 14.44 -38.06 3.58
N GLU A 230 14.74 -39.30 3.96
CA GLU A 230 14.72 -40.42 3.03
C GLU A 230 13.25 -40.84 2.75
N ALA A 231 13.01 -41.40 1.56
CA ALA A 231 11.68 -41.64 1.03
C ALA A 231 10.92 -42.75 1.78
N ASP A 232 10.32 -42.42 2.94
CA ASP A 232 9.35 -43.29 3.61
C ASP A 232 7.96 -42.64 3.62
N ALA A 233 6.94 -43.48 3.33
CA ALA A 233 5.54 -43.09 3.29
C ALA A 233 4.98 -43.09 4.73
N CYS A 234 5.04 -41.94 5.40
CA CYS A 234 4.31 -41.71 6.65
C CYS A 234 2.86 -41.26 6.38
N ASP A 235 1.93 -41.62 7.26
CA ASP A 235 0.52 -41.22 7.17
C ASP A 235 0.36 -39.73 7.54
N GLU A 236 -0.06 -38.92 6.57
CA GLU A 236 -0.18 -37.45 6.69
C GLU A 236 -1.04 -37.02 7.90
N ASN A 237 -2.08 -37.78 8.25
CA ASN A 237 -2.99 -37.43 9.35
C ASN A 237 -2.36 -37.69 10.73
N GLU A 238 -1.60 -38.78 10.88
CA GLU A 238 -0.89 -39.09 12.13
C GLU A 238 0.26 -38.11 12.36
N GLU A 239 0.96 -37.70 11.31
CA GLU A 239 2.04 -36.71 11.39
C GLU A 239 1.53 -35.32 11.77
N GLU A 240 0.41 -34.87 11.20
CA GLU A 240 -0.20 -33.60 11.58
C GLU A 240 -0.67 -33.62 13.04
N LYS A 241 -1.20 -34.76 13.50
CA LYS A 241 -1.52 -34.99 14.91
C LYS A 241 -0.26 -34.90 15.79
N GLN A 242 0.87 -35.47 15.38
CA GLN A 242 2.15 -35.32 16.10
C GLN A 242 2.67 -33.87 16.14
N ILE A 243 2.51 -33.11 15.05
CA ILE A 243 2.87 -31.67 15.01
C ILE A 243 2.02 -30.88 16.01
N ARG A 244 0.72 -31.22 16.12
CA ARG A 244 -0.20 -30.64 17.11
C ARG A 244 0.07 -31.12 18.55
N GLU A 245 0.49 -32.37 18.72
CA GLU A 245 0.81 -33.04 19.99
C GLU A 245 2.25 -32.77 20.46
N GLY A 246 3.04 -31.94 19.78
CA GLY A 246 4.45 -31.69 20.09
C GLY A 246 4.70 -30.46 20.98
N SER A 247 5.53 -30.63 22.01
CA SER A 247 6.25 -29.58 22.71
C SER A 247 7.68 -30.13 22.82
N LEU A 248 8.66 -29.41 22.28
CA LEU A 248 10.05 -29.85 22.03
C LEU A 248 10.23 -30.64 20.72
N GLY A 249 9.89 -30.01 19.59
CA GLY A 249 10.39 -30.43 18.28
C GLY A 249 11.86 -30.06 18.06
N GLU A 250 12.75 -30.41 19.01
CA GLU A 250 14.17 -30.52 18.73
C GLU A 250 14.42 -31.94 18.20
N VAL A 251 14.42 -32.08 16.88
CA VAL A 251 15.28 -33.10 16.28
C VAL A 251 16.65 -32.45 16.17
N THR A 252 17.60 -32.88 17.01
CA THR A 252 19.02 -32.56 16.85
C THR A 252 19.46 -33.12 15.50
N GLY A 253 19.43 -32.29 14.47
CA GLY A 253 19.96 -32.64 13.16
C GLY A 253 21.47 -32.68 13.24
N GLU A 254 22.06 -33.87 13.23
CA GLU A 254 23.45 -34.05 12.83
C GLU A 254 23.61 -33.59 11.37
N GLU A 255 24.66 -32.82 11.09
CA GLU A 255 24.96 -32.35 9.74
C GLU A 255 25.30 -33.56 8.84
N PRO A 256 24.64 -33.73 7.68
CA PRO A 256 25.03 -34.78 6.75
C PRO A 256 26.36 -34.42 6.08
N PRO A 257 27.25 -35.40 5.84
CA PRO A 257 28.56 -35.14 5.24
C PRO A 257 28.40 -34.63 3.79
N SER A 258 29.04 -33.50 3.51
CA SER A 258 29.06 -32.89 2.18
C SER A 258 29.78 -33.80 1.18
N SER A 259 29.04 -34.51 0.33
CA SER A 259 29.59 -35.17 -0.85
C SER A 259 29.18 -34.41 -2.10
N ALA A 260 30.16 -33.75 -2.72
CA ALA A 260 30.00 -33.01 -3.96
C ALA A 260 29.75 -33.97 -5.13
N LYS A 261 28.49 -34.18 -5.50
CA LYS A 261 28.11 -34.69 -6.83
C LYS A 261 27.49 -33.54 -7.62
N LYS A 262 28.04 -33.26 -8.81
CA LYS A 262 27.50 -32.29 -9.76
C LYS A 262 26.20 -32.83 -10.38
N GLY A 263 25.07 -32.59 -9.72
CA GLY A 263 23.71 -32.89 -10.18
C GLY A 263 22.69 -32.82 -9.04
N HIS A 264 21.44 -32.46 -9.33
CA HIS A 264 20.35 -32.49 -8.34
C HIS A 264 19.97 -33.96 -8.04
N SER A 265 20.09 -34.38 -6.78
CA SER A 265 19.53 -35.66 -6.31
C SER A 265 18.04 -35.52 -6.03
N HIS A 266 17.26 -36.61 -6.17
CA HIS A 266 15.88 -36.64 -5.70
C HIS A 266 15.88 -36.60 -4.17
N LYS A 267 15.17 -35.64 -3.59
CA LYS A 267 15.12 -35.37 -2.15
C LYS A 267 13.67 -35.27 -1.72
N HIS A 268 13.33 -35.87 -0.58
CA HIS A 268 12.04 -35.68 0.06
C HIS A 268 12.21 -34.66 1.18
N PHE A 269 11.20 -33.80 1.34
CA PHE A 269 11.23 -32.72 2.32
C PHE A 269 10.03 -32.84 3.25
N LYS A 270 10.29 -32.81 4.55
CA LYS A 270 9.29 -32.82 5.62
C LYS A 270 9.16 -31.44 6.24
N TRP A 271 7.94 -31.01 6.52
CA TRP A 271 7.70 -29.76 7.26
C TRP A 271 8.17 -29.91 8.72
N ALA A 272 9.16 -29.12 9.12
CA ALA A 272 9.79 -29.16 10.44
C ALA A 272 10.29 -27.76 10.87
N PRO A 273 9.39 -26.78 11.07
CA PRO A 273 9.76 -25.42 11.44
C PRO A 273 10.28 -25.32 12.88
N LYS A 274 11.28 -24.46 13.09
CA LYS A 274 11.86 -24.18 14.41
C LYS A 274 11.10 -23.05 15.11
N PHE A 275 10.08 -23.40 15.89
CA PHE A 275 9.26 -22.40 16.61
C PHE A 275 9.95 -21.71 17.80
N ALA A 276 11.10 -22.21 18.27
CA ALA A 276 11.83 -21.62 19.39
C ALA A 276 12.17 -20.14 19.16
N GLY A 277 12.61 -19.77 17.94
CA GLY A 277 12.89 -18.38 17.59
C GLY A 277 11.63 -17.50 17.58
N VAL A 278 10.50 -18.06 17.17
CA VAL A 278 9.19 -17.38 17.19
C VAL A 278 8.78 -17.10 18.64
N TYR A 279 8.89 -18.08 19.55
CA TYR A 279 8.56 -17.86 20.95
C TYR A 279 9.51 -16.90 21.66
N LYS A 280 10.82 -16.99 21.37
CA LYS A 280 11.80 -16.03 21.89
C LYS A 280 11.48 -14.60 21.47
N SER A 281 11.05 -14.37 20.23
CA SER A 281 10.62 -13.04 19.77
C SER A 281 9.44 -12.49 20.58
N VAL A 282 8.53 -13.34 21.04
CA VAL A 282 7.41 -12.94 21.93
C VAL A 282 7.91 -12.62 23.34
N GLU A 283 8.96 -13.30 23.80
CA GLU A 283 9.54 -13.04 25.13
C GLU A 283 10.28 -11.70 25.20
N GLU A 284 10.94 -11.30 24.11
CA GLU A 284 11.71 -10.07 24.00
C GLU A 284 10.85 -8.85 23.60
N ALA A 285 9.60 -9.06 23.21
CA ALA A 285 8.74 -8.01 22.67
C ALA A 285 8.25 -7.00 23.73
N PRO A 286 8.16 -5.70 23.41
CA PRO A 286 7.67 -4.66 24.31
C PRO A 286 6.14 -4.73 24.51
N PRO A 287 5.59 -4.20 25.62
CA PRO A 287 4.15 -4.17 25.88
C PRO A 287 3.31 -3.50 24.77
N GLY A 288 2.16 -4.08 24.44
CA GLY A 288 1.19 -3.53 23.46
C GLY A 288 0.92 -4.40 22.24
N ASN A 289 1.72 -5.46 22.02
CA ASN A 289 1.49 -6.43 20.96
C ASN A 289 0.65 -7.64 21.41
N ASP A 290 0.09 -8.35 20.43
CA ASP A 290 -0.77 -9.51 20.60
C ASP A 290 -0.09 -10.70 21.32
N GLY A 291 1.15 -11.02 20.93
CA GLY A 291 1.95 -12.07 21.54
C GLY A 291 2.21 -11.83 23.02
N TRP A 292 2.61 -10.61 23.38
CA TRP A 292 2.81 -10.17 24.75
C TRP A 292 1.51 -10.23 25.55
N ALA A 293 0.41 -9.68 25.02
CA ALA A 293 -0.86 -9.65 25.75
C ALA A 293 -1.36 -11.06 26.09
N VAL A 294 -1.26 -12.01 25.15
CA VAL A 294 -1.64 -13.40 25.37
C VAL A 294 -0.71 -14.07 26.37
N LYS A 295 0.61 -13.83 26.31
CA LYS A 295 1.59 -14.34 27.28
C LYS A 295 1.28 -13.90 28.71
N GLU A 296 0.87 -12.64 28.90
CA GLU A 296 0.46 -12.09 30.20
C GLU A 296 -0.94 -12.57 30.65
N GLY A 297 -1.62 -13.40 29.87
CA GLY A 297 -2.94 -13.93 30.18
C GLY A 297 -4.10 -12.98 29.85
N TYR A 298 -3.86 -11.89 29.11
CA TYR A 298 -4.91 -10.99 28.63
C TYR A 298 -5.54 -11.49 27.33
N THR A 299 -6.82 -11.17 27.12
CA THR A 299 -7.45 -11.35 25.82
C THR A 299 -6.96 -10.25 24.88
N SER A 300 -6.30 -10.62 23.78
CA SER A 300 -5.84 -9.70 22.74
C SER A 300 -6.93 -9.48 21.71
N VAL A 301 -7.17 -8.23 21.32
CA VAL A 301 -8.06 -7.83 20.24
C VAL A 301 -7.30 -6.92 19.28
N THR A 302 -7.08 -7.38 18.06
CA THR A 302 -6.37 -6.61 17.03
C THR A 302 -7.34 -6.16 15.95
N PRO A 303 -7.61 -4.84 15.79
CA PRO A 303 -8.37 -4.33 14.65
C PRO A 303 -7.57 -4.49 13.37
N MET A 304 -8.23 -4.91 12.29
CA MET A 304 -7.58 -5.12 10.99
C MET A 304 -8.42 -4.60 9.84
N LYS A 305 -7.73 -4.36 8.73
CA LYS A 305 -8.33 -4.10 7.42
C LYS A 305 -8.22 -5.31 6.53
N ALA A 306 -9.17 -5.48 5.62
CA ALA A 306 -9.13 -6.53 4.61
C ALA A 306 -8.21 -6.13 3.44
N ASN A 307 -6.96 -5.78 3.75
CA ASN A 307 -5.91 -5.43 2.81
C ASN A 307 -4.54 -5.87 3.36
N PHE A 308 -3.52 -5.87 2.51
CA PHE A 308 -2.15 -6.18 2.93
C PHE A 308 -1.43 -4.99 3.60
N ALA A 309 -2.15 -3.93 3.98
CA ALA A 309 -1.59 -2.71 4.54
C ALA A 309 -1.97 -2.60 6.03
N PHE A 310 -0.98 -2.34 6.88
CA PHE A 310 -1.22 -2.21 8.33
C PHE A 310 -2.05 -0.96 8.63
N THR A 311 -3.06 -1.10 9.47
CA THR A 311 -3.60 0.03 10.23
C THR A 311 -2.77 0.15 11.50
N GLN A 312 -2.08 1.28 11.72
CA GLN A 312 -1.58 1.59 13.06
C GLN A 312 -2.81 1.68 13.97
N ALA A 313 -2.92 0.80 14.96
CA ALA A 313 -3.96 0.97 15.95
C ALA A 313 -3.63 2.24 16.73
N ALA A 314 -4.36 3.33 16.46
CA ALA A 314 -4.36 4.55 17.30
C ALA A 314 -4.86 4.30 18.75
N SER A 315 -4.93 3.03 19.15
CA SER A 315 -5.53 2.49 20.37
C SER A 315 -4.68 1.39 21.03
N GLY A 316 -3.42 1.19 20.62
CA GLY A 316 -2.51 0.26 21.31
C GLY A 316 -2.55 0.52 22.83
N GLN A 317 -2.74 -0.55 23.61
CA GLN A 317 -2.86 -0.56 25.09
C GLN A 317 -4.16 -0.01 25.70
N LYS A 318 -5.20 0.35 24.93
CA LYS A 318 -6.51 0.70 25.50
C LYS A 318 -7.26 -0.57 25.95
N GLU A 319 -7.84 -0.53 27.15
CA GLU A 319 -8.68 -1.60 27.68
C GLU A 319 -10.09 -1.54 27.07
N LEU A 320 -10.56 -2.65 26.50
CA LEU A 320 -11.94 -2.77 26.00
C LEU A 320 -12.88 -3.00 27.20
N GLN A 321 -13.73 -2.02 27.47
CA GLN A 321 -14.69 -2.09 28.58
C GLN A 321 -15.82 -3.07 28.25
N LEU A 322 -15.80 -4.24 28.89
CA LEU A 322 -16.90 -5.19 28.88
C LEU A 322 -17.95 -4.74 29.91
N GLN A 323 -19.10 -4.22 29.47
CA GLN A 323 -20.16 -3.80 30.40
C GLN A 323 -20.62 -4.99 31.28
N GLN A 324 -20.41 -4.90 32.59
CA GLN A 324 -20.99 -5.83 33.55
C GLN A 324 -22.45 -5.49 33.76
N THR A 325 -23.34 -6.41 33.40
CA THR A 325 -24.79 -6.24 33.54
C THR A 325 -25.17 -6.26 35.02
N THR A 326 -25.28 -5.09 35.66
CA THR A 326 -26.13 -4.90 36.84
C THR A 326 -27.26 -3.96 36.44
N ALA A 327 -28.48 -4.50 36.38
CA ALA A 327 -29.66 -3.79 35.95
C ALA A 327 -30.05 -2.70 36.97
N VAL A 328 -29.97 -1.42 36.57
CA VAL A 328 -30.95 -0.37 36.93
C VAL A 328 -31.05 0.59 35.75
N GLN A 329 -32.22 0.62 35.11
CA GLN A 329 -32.58 1.62 34.10
C GLN A 329 -32.64 3.00 34.75
N THR A 330 -31.78 3.91 34.32
CA THR A 330 -32.12 5.34 34.23
C THR A 330 -31.49 5.92 32.97
N LEU A 331 -32.36 6.35 32.04
CA LEU A 331 -31.96 7.10 30.85
C LEU A 331 -31.25 8.40 31.28
N PRO A 332 -30.04 8.73 30.77
CA PRO A 332 -29.51 10.05 30.99
C PRO A 332 -30.17 11.04 30.04
N ILE A 333 -30.82 12.03 30.66
CA ILE A 333 -31.25 13.28 30.06
C ILE A 333 -30.06 13.90 29.32
N ARG A 334 -30.28 14.26 28.06
CA ARG A 334 -29.35 15.00 27.20
C ARG A 334 -29.07 16.37 27.80
N VAL A 335 -28.10 16.45 28.71
CA VAL A 335 -27.50 17.70 29.14
C VAL A 335 -26.59 18.14 27.99
N LYS A 336 -26.93 19.29 27.38
CA LYS A 336 -26.00 20.02 26.52
C LYS A 336 -24.73 20.28 27.33
N GLU A 337 -23.64 19.62 26.98
CA GLU A 337 -22.33 20.07 27.41
C GLU A 337 -22.16 21.53 26.93
N PRO A 338 -21.69 22.43 27.81
CA PRO A 338 -21.31 23.76 27.38
C PRO A 338 -20.18 23.59 26.37
N ARG A 339 -20.30 24.26 25.22
CA ARG A 339 -19.20 24.42 24.28
C ARG A 339 -17.96 24.82 25.08
N HIS A 340 -16.98 23.93 25.14
CA HIS A 340 -15.66 24.29 25.65
C HIS A 340 -15.23 25.53 24.88
N SER A 341 -14.93 26.56 25.66
CA SER A 341 -14.37 27.82 25.24
C SER A 341 -13.27 27.62 24.20
N GLU A 342 -13.44 28.25 23.03
CA GLU A 342 -12.38 28.49 22.06
C GLU A 342 -11.25 29.29 22.74
N GLN A 343 -10.30 28.60 23.33
CA GLN A 343 -8.97 29.14 23.60
C GLN A 343 -8.16 28.93 22.33
N GLY A 344 -7.57 30.01 21.79
CA GLY A 344 -6.94 30.06 20.47
C GLY A 344 -5.97 28.91 20.24
N GLN A 345 -6.30 28.01 19.31
CA GLN A 345 -5.42 26.92 18.89
C GLN A 345 -4.31 27.50 18.02
N THR A 346 -3.10 27.51 18.56
CA THR A 346 -1.88 27.82 17.81
C THR A 346 -1.48 26.60 16.96
N PHE A 347 -0.92 26.83 15.78
CA PHE A 347 -0.28 25.78 14.98
C PHE A 347 1.17 26.15 14.71
N GLN A 348 2.03 25.13 14.62
CA GLN A 348 3.45 25.33 14.33
C GLN A 348 3.68 25.32 12.83
N ALA A 349 4.39 26.32 12.32
CA ALA A 349 4.78 26.41 10.91
C ALA A 349 6.30 26.25 10.81
N ILE A 350 6.75 25.15 10.20
CA ILE A 350 8.15 24.86 9.95
C ILE A 350 8.45 25.30 8.52
N VAL A 351 9.37 26.25 8.34
CA VAL A 351 9.74 26.78 7.01
C VAL A 351 11.25 26.65 6.83
N SER A 352 11.67 25.67 6.03
CA SER A 352 13.08 25.41 5.71
C SER A 352 13.22 25.12 4.22
N TYR A 353 13.24 26.17 3.40
CA TYR A 353 13.29 26.03 1.94
C TYR A 353 14.69 26.32 1.36
N GLU A 354 15.63 26.85 2.17
CA GLU A 354 17.04 27.15 1.87
C GLU A 354 17.30 28.07 0.66
N ASP A 355 16.24 28.43 -0.10
CA ASP A 355 16.28 29.35 -1.23
C ASP A 355 16.17 30.83 -0.75
N PRO A 356 17.17 31.68 -1.03
CA PRO A 356 17.18 33.08 -0.63
C PRO A 356 16.04 33.94 -1.20
N TYR A 357 15.45 33.55 -2.33
CA TYR A 357 14.37 34.28 -2.99
C TYR A 357 12.99 33.85 -2.48
N VAL A 358 12.75 32.55 -2.32
CA VAL A 358 11.42 32.01 -2.02
C VAL A 358 11.11 32.05 -0.52
N GLN A 359 12.09 31.77 0.34
CA GLN A 359 11.87 31.67 1.78
C GLN A 359 11.33 32.97 2.41
N PRO A 360 11.85 34.18 2.12
CA PRO A 360 11.29 35.42 2.64
C PRO A 360 9.85 35.68 2.17
N LEU A 361 9.51 35.29 0.94
CA LEU A 361 8.17 35.44 0.39
C LEU A 361 7.16 34.53 1.09
N ILE A 362 7.55 33.30 1.42
CA ILE A 362 6.73 32.37 2.20
C ILE A 362 6.45 32.95 3.60
N LEU A 363 7.49 33.46 4.27
CA LEU A 363 7.35 34.06 5.60
C LEU A 363 6.45 35.31 5.58
N ALA A 364 6.60 36.17 4.57
CA ALA A 364 5.74 37.33 4.37
C ALA A 364 4.28 36.91 4.09
N ALA A 365 4.07 35.88 3.27
CA ALA A 365 2.73 35.35 2.99
C ALA A 365 2.08 34.79 4.27
N LEU A 366 2.79 33.96 5.04
CA LEU A 366 2.29 33.41 6.31
C LEU A 366 1.91 34.52 7.30
N THR A 367 2.75 35.55 7.42
CA THR A 367 2.50 36.69 8.31
C THR A 367 1.32 37.54 7.85
N SER A 368 1.07 37.61 6.52
CA SER A 368 -0.06 38.36 5.97
C SER A 368 -1.40 37.63 6.09
N VAL A 369 -1.38 36.29 6.04
CA VAL A 369 -2.59 35.45 6.06
C VAL A 369 -3.03 35.15 7.49
N PHE A 370 -2.08 34.97 8.41
CA PHE A 370 -2.37 34.59 9.79
C PHE A 370 -2.12 35.73 10.79
N PRO A 371 -3.06 36.04 11.70
CA PRO A 371 -2.86 37.04 12.76
C PRO A 371 -1.69 36.67 13.70
N GLN A 372 -1.00 37.70 14.23
CA GLN A 372 0.06 37.52 15.21
C GLN A 372 -0.47 36.81 16.48
N GLY A 373 0.18 35.70 16.86
CA GLY A 373 -0.18 34.89 18.04
C GLY A 373 -0.91 33.57 17.74
N LEU A 374 -1.23 33.26 16.47
CA LEU A 374 -1.79 31.96 16.06
C LEU A 374 -0.76 31.01 15.42
N VAL A 375 0.41 31.52 15.07
CA VAL A 375 1.47 30.77 14.36
C VAL A 375 2.77 30.93 15.13
N ASP A 376 3.41 29.79 15.43
CA ASP A 376 4.80 29.76 15.87
C ASP A 376 5.67 29.31 14.69
N VAL A 377 6.54 30.19 14.20
CA VAL A 377 7.31 29.96 12.97
C VAL A 377 8.72 29.54 13.30
N ILE A 378 9.10 28.34 12.88
CA ILE A 378 10.43 27.79 13.06
C ILE A 378 11.14 27.83 11.70
N VAL A 379 12.17 28.67 11.62
CA VAL A 379 12.84 29.02 10.35
C VAL A 379 14.05 28.13 10.04
N ASN A 380 14.56 27.39 11.03
CA ASN A 380 15.73 26.51 10.87
C ASN A 380 15.51 25.19 11.58
N VAL A 381 15.61 24.10 10.83
CA VAL A 381 15.63 22.71 11.34
C VAL A 381 17.09 22.29 11.56
N PRO A 382 17.44 21.61 12.66
CA PRO A 382 18.78 21.03 12.81
C PRO A 382 19.02 19.96 11.74
N SER A 383 20.17 20.01 11.08
CA SER A 383 20.55 19.13 9.96
C SER A 383 20.82 17.66 10.32
N SER A 384 20.30 17.15 11.45
CA SER A 384 20.44 15.76 11.85
C SER A 384 19.36 14.91 11.16
N GLN A 385 19.79 13.92 10.37
CA GLN A 385 18.97 12.90 9.70
C GLN A 385 18.27 11.92 10.66
N ASP A 386 17.96 12.33 11.88
CA ASP A 386 17.27 11.48 12.84
C ASP A 386 15.76 11.66 12.64
N ALA A 387 15.07 10.62 12.16
CA ALA A 387 13.61 10.55 11.94
C ALA A 387 12.73 10.85 13.18
N SER A 388 13.32 11.29 14.30
CA SER A 388 12.67 11.57 15.58
C SER A 388 12.61 13.06 15.95
N TRP A 389 13.14 13.97 15.14
CA TRP A 389 13.16 15.40 15.49
C TRP A 389 11.75 16.03 15.46
N LEU A 390 10.87 15.60 14.54
CA LEU A 390 9.48 16.05 14.50
C LEU A 390 8.68 15.56 15.72
N ASP A 391 8.92 14.33 16.16
CA ASP A 391 8.32 13.75 17.37
C ASP A 391 8.72 14.51 18.65
N GLN A 392 9.95 15.05 18.69
CA GLN A 392 10.44 15.84 19.82
C GLN A 392 9.94 17.29 19.81
N LEU A 393 9.71 17.87 18.62
CA LEU A 393 9.27 19.25 18.45
C LEU A 393 7.74 19.42 18.60
N LEU A 394 7.00 18.40 18.18
CA LEU A 394 5.55 18.35 18.28
C LEU A 394 5.15 17.75 19.63
N ALA A 395 4.81 18.62 20.58
CA ALA A 395 4.36 18.22 21.93
C ALA A 395 3.00 17.49 21.88
N GLY A 396 3.03 16.21 21.53
CA GLY A 396 1.91 15.27 21.59
C GLY A 396 1.20 15.00 20.24
N PRO A 397 0.41 13.90 20.17
CA PRO A 397 -0.22 13.39 18.94
C PRO A 397 -1.29 14.30 18.30
N ASP A 398 -1.73 15.35 19.01
CA ASP A 398 -2.75 16.32 18.56
C ASP A 398 -2.17 17.68 18.11
N ALA A 399 -0.83 17.86 18.11
CA ALA A 399 -0.20 19.11 17.71
C ALA A 399 -0.37 19.37 16.19
N ARG A 400 -0.92 20.54 15.82
CA ARG A 400 -1.09 20.91 14.41
C ARG A 400 0.20 21.50 13.84
N ALA A 401 0.72 20.87 12.80
CA ALA A 401 1.96 21.23 12.14
C ALA A 401 1.74 21.53 10.66
N LEU A 402 2.35 22.59 10.16
CA LEU A 402 2.49 22.89 8.74
C LEU A 402 3.99 22.89 8.40
N SER A 403 4.43 21.92 7.60
CA SER A 403 5.80 21.81 7.14
C SER A 403 5.91 22.28 5.68
N ILE A 404 6.71 23.32 5.48
CA ILE A 404 7.09 23.84 4.16
C ILE A 404 8.60 23.71 4.02
N THR A 405 9.03 22.56 3.50
CA THR A 405 10.45 22.25 3.33
C THR A 405 10.77 21.82 1.88
N SER A 406 12.06 21.69 1.58
CA SER A 406 12.51 21.10 0.31
C SER A 406 12.11 19.61 0.23
N TYR A 407 11.86 19.09 -0.98
CA TYR A 407 11.28 17.75 -1.15
C TYR A 407 12.10 16.63 -0.48
N GLU A 408 13.43 16.72 -0.52
CA GLU A 408 14.35 15.73 0.08
C GLU A 408 14.38 15.80 1.62
N GLN A 409 13.98 16.92 2.20
CA GLN A 409 13.94 17.15 3.64
C GLN A 409 12.55 16.92 4.24
N ILE A 410 11.55 16.54 3.43
CA ILE A 410 10.21 16.21 3.93
C ILE A 410 10.24 14.82 4.55
N ASP A 411 9.84 14.73 5.82
CA ASP A 411 9.53 13.46 6.46
C ASP A 411 8.15 12.95 6.01
N PHE A 412 8.16 12.10 4.98
CA PHE A 412 6.93 11.51 4.45
C PHE A 412 6.33 10.44 5.37
N GLU A 413 7.13 9.78 6.21
CA GLU A 413 6.67 8.72 7.10
C GLU A 413 5.88 9.33 8.28
N PHE A 414 6.39 10.40 8.86
CA PHE A 414 5.68 11.17 9.89
C PHE A 414 4.39 11.80 9.34
N ALA A 415 4.44 12.40 8.14
CA ALA A 415 3.26 13.00 7.53
C ALA A 415 2.16 11.96 7.21
N ALA A 416 2.55 10.73 6.83
CA ALA A 416 1.63 9.64 6.56
C ALA A 416 0.98 9.07 7.82
N SER A 417 1.71 9.03 8.94
CA SER A 417 1.17 8.59 10.25
C SER A 417 0.26 9.63 10.91
N HIS A 418 0.41 10.91 10.57
CA HIS A 418 -0.35 12.03 11.16
C HIS A 418 -1.20 12.85 10.17
N PRO A 419 -2.15 12.24 9.43
CA PRO A 419 -2.86 12.90 8.32
C PRO A 419 -3.83 14.02 8.74
N ARG A 420 -4.23 14.08 10.02
CA ARG A 420 -5.15 15.10 10.55
C ARG A 420 -4.44 16.28 11.21
N SER A 421 -3.20 16.09 11.63
CA SER A 421 -2.43 17.04 12.43
C SER A 421 -1.26 17.64 11.65
N CYS A 422 -0.66 16.90 10.72
CA CYS A 422 0.48 17.37 9.92
C CYS A 422 0.08 17.67 8.46
N LEU A 423 0.44 18.84 7.97
CA LEU A 423 0.31 19.24 6.56
C LEU A 423 1.69 19.47 5.94
N ILE A 424 1.91 18.91 4.76
CA ILE A 424 3.14 19.05 3.98
C ILE A 424 2.89 19.75 2.64
N ASN A 425 3.90 20.41 2.10
CA ASN A 425 3.84 21.15 0.83
C ASN A 425 4.04 20.29 -0.43
N SER A 426 4.13 18.96 -0.32
CA SER A 426 4.28 18.05 -1.46
C SER A 426 3.45 16.77 -1.30
N TYR A 427 2.98 16.23 -2.42
CA TYR A 427 2.40 14.87 -2.47
C TYR A 427 3.51 13.81 -2.51
N MET A 428 3.28 12.68 -1.84
CA MET A 428 4.18 11.51 -1.86
C MET A 428 4.26 10.89 -3.28
N ILE A 429 3.11 10.58 -3.87
CA ILE A 429 3.04 9.89 -5.17
C ILE A 429 2.65 10.90 -6.25
N ARG A 430 3.66 11.48 -6.91
CA ARG A 430 3.46 12.47 -7.99
C ARG A 430 4.23 12.18 -9.28
N LYS A 431 5.01 11.09 -9.32
CA LYS A 431 5.90 10.72 -10.44
C LYS A 431 5.17 10.66 -11.78
N ALA A 432 3.89 10.28 -11.79
CA ALA A 432 3.05 10.21 -12.99
C ALA A 432 2.96 11.53 -13.78
N LEU A 433 3.03 12.69 -13.12
CA LEU A 433 2.90 13.99 -13.78
C LEU A 433 4.23 14.74 -13.90
N ILE A 434 5.14 14.58 -12.93
CA ILE A 434 6.38 15.36 -12.88
C ILE A 434 7.50 14.80 -13.76
N ARG A 435 7.47 13.50 -14.07
CA ARG A 435 8.45 12.85 -14.95
C ARG A 435 7.88 12.74 -16.35
N LYS A 436 8.67 13.16 -17.35
CA LYS A 436 8.20 13.32 -18.72
C LYS A 436 7.75 12.01 -19.36
N HIS A 437 8.46 10.90 -19.10
CA HIS A 437 8.10 9.58 -19.62
C HIS A 437 6.75 9.12 -19.06
N TYR A 438 6.58 9.12 -17.73
CA TYR A 438 5.30 8.74 -17.12
C TYR A 438 4.15 9.69 -17.49
N LEU A 439 4.43 10.97 -17.71
CA LEU A 439 3.44 11.94 -18.15
C LEU A 439 2.91 11.58 -19.55
N SER A 440 3.79 11.20 -20.48
CA SER A 440 3.41 10.76 -21.83
C SER A 440 2.45 9.58 -21.75
N THR A 441 2.86 8.51 -21.06
CA THR A 441 2.04 7.30 -20.86
C THR A 441 0.70 7.60 -20.19
N THR A 442 0.68 8.49 -19.19
CA THR A 442 -0.54 8.89 -18.48
C THR A 442 -1.52 9.59 -19.42
N VAL A 443 -1.03 10.46 -20.30
CA VAL A 443 -1.85 11.17 -21.30
C VAL A 443 -2.40 10.20 -22.35
N ASP A 444 -1.59 9.24 -22.81
CA ASP A 444 -2.02 8.25 -23.81
C ASP A 444 -3.13 7.34 -23.25
N HIS A 445 -2.95 6.82 -22.04
CA HIS A 445 -3.98 6.05 -21.35
C HIS A 445 -5.27 6.85 -21.14
N TRP A 446 -5.17 8.16 -20.90
CA TRP A 446 -6.33 9.03 -20.77
C TRP A 446 -7.05 9.26 -22.10
N ILE A 447 -6.30 9.55 -23.17
CA ILE A 447 -6.85 9.78 -24.52
C ILE A 447 -7.52 8.52 -25.06
N ALA A 448 -6.93 7.34 -24.83
CA ALA A 448 -7.50 6.06 -25.24
C ALA A 448 -8.92 5.85 -24.69
N LYS A 449 -9.17 6.30 -23.45
CA LYS A 449 -10.50 6.23 -22.81
C LYS A 449 -11.37 7.45 -23.09
N ARG A 450 -10.78 8.61 -23.40
CA ARG A 450 -11.45 9.90 -23.61
C ARG A 450 -10.92 10.60 -24.86
N PRO A 451 -11.31 10.15 -26.06
CA PRO A 451 -10.77 10.66 -27.31
C PRO A 451 -11.12 12.14 -27.59
N GLU A 452 -12.21 12.64 -27.03
CA GLU A 452 -12.65 14.05 -27.16
C GLU A 452 -11.90 15.04 -26.25
N SER A 453 -10.96 14.54 -25.43
CA SER A 453 -10.18 15.38 -24.53
C SER A 453 -9.32 16.39 -25.30
N VAL A 454 -9.26 17.63 -24.81
CA VAL A 454 -8.36 18.67 -25.34
C VAL A 454 -6.88 18.25 -25.35
N LEU A 455 -6.50 17.31 -24.48
CA LEU A 455 -5.14 16.78 -24.40
C LEU A 455 -4.69 16.11 -25.71
N LYS A 456 -5.61 15.46 -26.45
CA LYS A 456 -5.29 14.84 -27.74
C LYS A 456 -4.77 15.85 -28.77
N LYS A 457 -5.22 17.10 -28.70
CA LYS A 457 -4.82 18.16 -29.63
C LYS A 457 -3.58 18.92 -29.16
N HIS A 458 -3.40 19.07 -27.85
CA HIS A 458 -2.41 19.98 -27.27
C HIS A 458 -1.17 19.30 -26.68
N VAL A 459 -1.20 17.98 -26.48
CA VAL A 459 -0.03 17.18 -26.07
C VAL A 459 0.36 16.29 -27.24
N LYS A 460 1.58 16.48 -27.75
CA LYS A 460 2.16 15.57 -28.74
C LYS A 460 2.69 14.33 -28.04
N ARG A 461 2.36 13.17 -28.60
CA ARG A 461 2.87 11.88 -28.14
C ARG A 461 4.40 11.92 -28.15
N SER A 462 5.00 11.48 -27.05
CA SER A 462 6.46 11.40 -26.89
C SER A 462 6.81 9.94 -26.66
N GLU A 463 7.85 9.46 -27.31
CA GLU A 463 8.33 8.08 -27.18
C GLU A 463 9.46 8.05 -26.15
N ALA A 464 9.42 7.05 -25.27
CA ALA A 464 10.46 6.81 -24.28
C ALA A 464 11.13 5.48 -24.61
N PHE A 465 12.45 5.44 -24.53
CA PHE A 465 13.25 4.24 -24.78
C PHE A 465 14.47 4.23 -23.86
N GLU A 466 15.04 3.04 -23.68
CA GLU A 466 16.17 2.80 -22.79
C GLU A 466 17.37 2.35 -23.61
N VAL A 467 18.51 3.00 -23.42
CA VAL A 467 19.75 2.71 -24.15
C VAL A 467 20.86 2.53 -23.13
N ASP A 468 21.49 1.35 -23.15
CA ASP A 468 22.64 1.06 -22.29
C ASP A 468 23.96 1.51 -22.95
N PHE A 469 24.12 1.30 -24.26
CA PHE A 469 25.27 1.76 -25.06
C PHE A 469 24.81 2.21 -26.45
N ALA A 470 25.53 3.15 -27.07
CA ALA A 470 25.24 3.70 -28.38
C ALA A 470 25.16 2.61 -29.47
N GLU A 471 25.97 1.55 -29.36
CA GLU A 471 25.97 0.42 -30.29
C GLU A 471 24.64 -0.38 -30.30
N PHE A 472 23.84 -0.29 -29.24
CA PHE A 472 22.53 -0.96 -29.13
C PHE A 472 21.34 -0.02 -29.35
N LEU A 473 21.58 1.18 -29.89
CA LEU A 473 20.51 2.15 -30.14
C LEU A 473 19.45 1.59 -31.12
N ASP A 474 19.87 0.85 -32.13
CA ASP A 474 18.94 0.19 -33.07
C ASP A 474 17.98 -0.78 -32.35
N ASP A 475 18.48 -1.58 -31.41
CA ASP A 475 17.70 -2.54 -30.63
C ASP A 475 16.74 -1.82 -29.67
N ALA A 476 17.19 -0.74 -29.03
CA ALA A 476 16.38 0.08 -28.13
C ALA A 476 15.21 0.77 -28.85
N LEU A 477 15.40 1.15 -30.11
CA LEU A 477 14.38 1.83 -30.91
C LEU A 477 13.30 0.88 -31.48
N ILE A 478 13.48 -0.44 -31.37
CA ILE A 478 12.43 -1.41 -31.75
C ILE A 478 11.15 -1.17 -30.94
N GLU A 479 11.30 -0.77 -29.67
CA GLU A 479 10.15 -0.49 -28.79
C GLU A 479 9.49 0.88 -29.09
N ALA A 480 10.21 1.79 -29.74
CA ALA A 480 9.75 3.14 -30.10
C ALA A 480 9.24 3.21 -31.55
N PHE A 481 8.17 2.47 -31.85
CA PHE A 481 7.63 2.30 -33.21
C PHE A 481 7.38 3.62 -33.96
N ASP A 482 6.69 4.59 -33.35
CA ASP A 482 6.33 5.87 -33.98
C ASP A 482 7.59 6.70 -34.32
N LEU A 483 8.64 6.59 -33.50
CA LEU A 483 9.91 7.26 -33.74
C LEU A 483 10.64 6.60 -34.91
N ARG A 484 10.74 5.26 -34.92
CA ARG A 484 11.40 4.53 -36.00
C ARG A 484 10.72 4.77 -37.34
N GLU A 485 9.39 4.69 -37.38
CA GLU A 485 8.62 4.96 -38.59
C GLU A 485 8.85 6.40 -39.09
N SER A 486 8.93 7.39 -38.19
CA SER A 486 9.24 8.77 -38.58
C SER A 486 10.65 8.91 -39.14
N LEU A 487 11.64 8.19 -38.60
CA LEU A 487 13.03 8.23 -39.09
C LEU A 487 13.12 7.58 -40.48
N ASP A 488 12.50 6.41 -40.67
CA ASP A 488 12.45 5.72 -41.96
C ASP A 488 11.73 6.57 -43.04
N GLN A 489 10.65 7.27 -42.66
CA GLN A 489 9.97 8.21 -43.56
C GLN A 489 10.86 9.41 -43.93
N ASN A 490 11.63 9.95 -42.98
CA ASN A 490 12.53 11.06 -43.22
C ASN A 490 13.69 10.71 -44.17
N GLU A 491 14.13 9.45 -44.19
CA GLU A 491 15.14 8.96 -45.15
C GLU A 491 14.64 9.03 -46.60
N SER A 492 13.32 8.88 -46.82
CA SER A 492 12.72 9.00 -48.15
C SER A 492 12.56 10.44 -48.65
N LEU A 493 12.85 11.45 -47.80
CA LEU A 493 12.69 12.87 -48.09
C LEU A 493 14.06 13.56 -48.29
N GLU A 494 14.27 14.09 -49.49
CA GLU A 494 15.52 14.79 -49.86
C GLU A 494 15.67 16.18 -49.21
N GLU A 495 14.55 16.88 -48.96
CA GLU A 495 14.57 18.22 -48.35
C GLU A 495 14.45 18.18 -46.82
N ALA A 496 15.44 18.74 -46.12
CA ALA A 496 15.45 18.84 -44.65
C ALA A 496 14.30 19.69 -44.06
N SER A 497 13.69 20.55 -44.87
CA SER A 497 12.53 21.38 -44.52
C SER A 497 11.22 20.57 -44.41
N GLN A 498 11.14 19.42 -45.08
CA GLN A 498 9.96 18.55 -45.10
C GLN A 498 10.04 17.43 -44.05
N ARG A 499 11.21 17.23 -43.44
CA ARG A 499 11.44 16.20 -42.42
C ARG A 499 10.72 16.52 -41.12
N GLN A 500 10.28 15.48 -40.42
CA GLN A 500 9.79 15.61 -39.05
C GLN A 500 10.98 15.68 -38.08
N TRP A 501 11.05 16.76 -37.32
CA TRP A 501 12.11 16.99 -36.34
C TRP A 501 11.71 16.49 -34.96
N TRP A 502 12.66 15.89 -34.26
CA TRP A 502 12.52 15.38 -32.91
C TRP A 502 13.50 16.07 -31.96
N ILE A 503 13.11 16.18 -30.70
CA ILE A 503 13.96 16.66 -29.61
C ILE A 503 14.23 15.52 -28.64
N LEU A 504 15.49 15.15 -28.49
CA LEU A 504 15.96 14.15 -27.53
C LEU A 504 16.14 14.81 -26.17
N LYS A 505 15.60 14.19 -25.13
CA LYS A 505 15.72 14.67 -23.75
C LYS A 505 16.18 13.52 -22.84
N PRO A 506 17.33 13.64 -22.16
CA PRO A 506 17.75 12.65 -21.18
C PRO A 506 16.81 12.69 -19.97
N GLY A 507 16.39 11.52 -19.48
CA GLY A 507 15.39 11.37 -18.42
C GLY A 507 15.87 11.81 -17.02
N MET A 508 17.19 11.82 -16.78
CA MET A 508 17.81 12.27 -15.53
C MET A 508 18.87 13.36 -15.70
N SER A 509 18.76 14.20 -16.75
CA SER A 509 19.62 15.39 -16.87
C SER A 509 19.08 16.56 -16.05
N ASP A 510 19.95 17.20 -15.29
CA ASP A 510 19.62 18.45 -14.62
C ASP A 510 19.77 19.64 -15.57
N ARG A 511 18.95 20.67 -15.34
CA ARG A 511 19.03 21.99 -16.02
C ARG A 511 18.91 21.97 -17.56
N GLY A 512 18.58 20.85 -18.18
CA GLY A 512 18.42 20.72 -19.63
C GLY A 512 19.73 20.47 -20.38
N GLN A 513 20.77 20.01 -19.69
CA GLN A 513 21.98 19.46 -20.31
C GLN A 513 21.64 18.22 -21.15
N GLY A 514 22.27 18.07 -22.32
CA GLY A 514 22.06 16.91 -23.20
C GLY A 514 20.78 16.96 -24.07
N ILE A 515 20.10 18.10 -24.16
CA ILE A 515 18.96 18.24 -25.10
C ILE A 515 19.47 18.53 -26.50
N ARG A 516 19.18 17.63 -27.45
CA ARG A 516 19.61 17.74 -28.85
C ARG A 516 18.42 17.61 -29.80
N LEU A 517 18.52 18.22 -30.98
CA LEU A 517 17.56 18.05 -32.08
C LEU A 517 18.11 17.06 -33.09
N PHE A 518 17.24 16.22 -33.65
CA PHE A 518 17.59 15.25 -34.67
C PHE A 518 16.42 15.01 -35.62
N SER A 519 16.72 14.54 -36.82
CA SER A 519 15.77 14.22 -37.88
C SER A 519 16.05 12.87 -38.54
N THR A 520 17.30 12.39 -38.50
CA THR A 520 17.71 11.09 -39.07
C THR A 520 18.28 10.16 -38.01
N MET A 521 18.37 8.86 -38.34
CA MET A 521 18.99 7.87 -37.49
C MET A 521 20.49 8.12 -37.30
N GLU A 522 21.19 8.54 -38.37
CA GLU A 522 22.62 8.91 -38.31
C GLU A 522 22.87 10.09 -37.36
N GLU A 523 22.00 11.11 -37.37
CA GLU A 523 22.10 12.24 -36.44
C GLU A 523 21.86 11.80 -34.98
N LEU A 524 20.94 10.85 -34.77
CA LEU A 524 20.68 10.32 -33.43
C LEU A 524 21.86 9.47 -32.93
N GLN A 525 22.39 8.58 -33.77
CA GLN A 525 23.57 7.77 -33.44
C GLN A 525 24.77 8.67 -33.10
N GLY A 526 25.05 9.68 -33.93
CA GLY A 526 26.15 10.63 -33.68
C GLY A 526 26.01 11.41 -32.37
N ILE A 527 24.80 11.64 -31.87
CA ILE A 527 24.58 12.25 -30.54
C ILE A 527 25.01 11.29 -29.42
N PHE A 528 24.70 10.00 -29.55
CA PHE A 528 25.08 9.00 -28.56
C PHE A 528 26.58 8.70 -28.60
N ASP A 529 27.17 8.62 -29.80
CA ASP A 529 28.60 8.44 -29.99
C ASP A 529 29.40 9.63 -29.42
N GLU A 530 28.94 10.88 -29.61
CA GLU A 530 29.55 12.08 -29.02
C GLU A 530 29.56 12.02 -27.48
N TRP A 531 28.52 11.45 -26.87
CA TRP A 531 28.45 11.32 -25.43
C TRP A 531 29.35 10.19 -24.89
N GLU A 532 29.54 9.11 -25.65
CA GLU A 532 30.47 8.03 -25.28
C GLU A 532 31.94 8.44 -25.46
N GLU A 533 32.29 9.14 -26.54
CA GLU A 533 33.66 9.65 -26.78
C GLU A 533 34.12 10.69 -25.73
N GLY A 534 33.18 11.31 -25.01
CA GLY A 534 33.45 12.24 -23.92
C GLY A 534 33.78 11.56 -22.58
N GLU A 535 33.66 10.23 -22.46
CA GLU A 535 34.04 9.50 -21.25
C GLU A 535 35.57 9.27 -21.23
N PRO A 536 36.31 9.68 -20.18
CA PRO A 536 37.69 9.28 -20.04
C PRO A 536 37.78 7.77 -19.80
N ASP A 537 38.48 7.04 -20.67
CA ASP A 537 38.77 5.61 -20.50
C ASP A 537 39.31 5.36 -19.07
N SER A 538 38.56 4.59 -18.28
CA SER A 538 38.86 4.31 -16.86
C SER A 538 40.08 3.40 -16.63
N ASP A 539 40.97 3.26 -17.61
CA ASP A 539 42.11 2.35 -17.58
C ASP A 539 43.45 3.03 -17.23
N ASP A 540 43.49 4.35 -16.99
CA ASP A 540 44.69 5.01 -16.46
C ASP A 540 44.70 5.02 -14.92
N GLU A 541 45.32 3.99 -14.33
CA GLU A 541 45.76 3.98 -12.93
C GLU A 541 46.81 5.09 -12.70
N GLY A 542 46.35 6.31 -12.45
CA GLY A 542 47.20 7.45 -12.11
C GLY A 542 46.48 8.41 -11.18
N GLY A 543 46.65 8.23 -9.87
CA GLY A 543 46.10 9.13 -8.86
C GLY A 543 46.56 10.58 -9.04
N GLY A 544 45.62 11.43 -9.44
CA GLY A 544 45.72 12.88 -9.42
C GLY A 544 44.33 13.47 -9.22
N GLU A 545 44.11 14.14 -8.09
CA GLU A 545 42.96 15.02 -7.88
C GLU A 545 43.10 16.21 -8.83
N GLU A 546 42.57 16.10 -10.04
CA GLU A 546 42.33 17.26 -10.90
C GLU A 546 40.89 17.76 -10.70
N GLU A 547 40.78 19.06 -10.43
CA GLU A 547 39.51 19.77 -10.21
C GLU A 547 38.58 19.60 -11.42
N ASP A 548 37.51 18.84 -11.21
CA ASP A 548 36.43 18.59 -12.15
C ASP A 548 35.78 19.91 -12.59
N THR A 549 36.24 20.39 -13.75
CA THR A 549 35.71 21.57 -14.45
C THR A 549 35.29 21.21 -15.88
N GLY A 550 35.02 19.94 -16.15
CA GLY A 550 34.56 19.42 -17.43
C GLY A 550 33.04 19.22 -17.46
N ASP A 551 32.37 19.88 -18.41
CA ASP A 551 30.92 19.82 -18.70
C ASP A 551 30.53 18.48 -19.39
N GLY A 552 31.05 17.35 -18.88
CA GLY A 552 30.85 16.00 -19.43
C GLY A 552 29.63 15.33 -18.81
N ILE A 553 28.63 15.00 -19.63
CA ILE A 553 27.47 14.23 -19.22
C ILE A 553 27.85 12.75 -19.25
N THR A 554 28.01 12.11 -18.08
CA THR A 554 28.32 10.68 -17.98
C THR A 554 27.16 9.83 -18.51
N THR A 555 27.35 9.10 -19.62
CA THR A 555 26.31 8.29 -20.28
C THR A 555 25.88 7.11 -19.41
N SER A 556 26.81 6.54 -18.64
CA SER A 556 26.56 5.41 -17.73
C SER A 556 25.50 5.69 -16.64
N HIS A 557 25.19 6.96 -16.35
CA HIS A 557 24.16 7.36 -15.39
C HIS A 557 22.77 7.64 -16.01
N LEU A 558 22.66 7.72 -17.34
CA LEU A 558 21.45 8.15 -18.06
C LEU A 558 20.90 7.04 -18.97
N ARG A 559 20.21 6.05 -18.40
CA ARG A 559 19.65 4.94 -19.18
C ARG A 559 18.33 5.23 -19.89
N HIS A 560 17.60 6.27 -19.46
CA HIS A 560 16.26 6.57 -19.97
C HIS A 560 16.26 7.83 -20.82
N PHE A 561 15.74 7.76 -22.04
CA PHE A 561 15.60 8.89 -22.94
C PHE A 561 14.14 9.10 -23.36
N VAL A 562 13.78 10.35 -23.65
CA VAL A 562 12.47 10.70 -24.22
C VAL A 562 12.68 11.49 -25.50
N ALA A 563 12.21 10.94 -26.61
CA ALA A 563 12.09 11.64 -27.88
C ALA A 563 10.70 12.28 -27.99
N GLN A 564 10.68 13.60 -28.19
CA GLN A 564 9.44 14.35 -28.36
C GLN A 564 9.42 15.02 -29.75
N PRO A 565 8.28 15.04 -30.47
CA PRO A 565 8.17 15.78 -31.71
C PRO A 565 8.42 17.27 -31.48
N TYR A 566 9.30 17.87 -32.27
CA TYR A 566 9.59 19.30 -32.22
C TYR A 566 8.48 20.10 -32.90
N ILE A 567 7.99 21.15 -32.23
CA ILE A 567 6.91 21.99 -32.77
C ILE A 567 7.53 23.15 -33.53
N HIS A 568 7.34 23.15 -34.85
CA HIS A 568 7.73 24.22 -35.77
C HIS A 568 6.55 24.60 -36.70
N PRO A 569 6.36 25.88 -37.04
CA PRO A 569 7.04 27.07 -36.48
C PRO A 569 6.48 27.46 -35.10
N PRO A 570 7.31 28.01 -34.18
CA PRO A 570 6.83 28.55 -32.92
C PRO A 570 6.08 29.87 -33.12
N LEU A 571 5.29 30.28 -32.12
CA LEU A 571 4.71 31.61 -32.10
C LEU A 571 5.81 32.63 -31.78
N LEU A 572 6.06 33.56 -32.71
CA LEU A 572 6.95 34.70 -32.52
C LEU A 572 6.10 35.95 -32.20
N VAL A 573 6.63 36.84 -31.35
CA VAL A 573 5.92 38.06 -30.94
C VAL A 573 6.35 39.20 -31.86
N ASP A 574 5.41 40.07 -32.24
CA ASP A 574 5.72 41.22 -33.09
C ASP A 574 6.77 42.12 -32.42
N GLY A 575 7.96 42.19 -33.02
CA GLY A 575 9.12 42.95 -32.50
C GLY A 575 10.13 42.14 -31.68
N ASP A 576 9.91 40.84 -31.48
CA ASP A 576 10.83 39.94 -30.80
C ASP A 576 10.80 38.54 -31.43
N ASP A 577 11.77 38.26 -32.30
CA ASP A 577 11.88 36.99 -33.06
C ASP A 577 12.39 35.81 -32.21
N ARG A 578 12.41 35.94 -30.88
CA ARG A 578 12.87 34.89 -29.97
C ARG A 578 11.74 33.93 -29.63
N LYS A 579 12.05 32.62 -29.64
CA LYS A 579 11.14 31.57 -29.14
C LYS A 579 10.90 31.77 -27.65
N PHE A 580 9.68 31.52 -27.18
CA PHE A 580 9.36 31.51 -25.75
C PHE A 580 8.49 30.32 -25.34
N HIS A 581 8.53 29.98 -24.05
CA HIS A 581 7.57 29.07 -23.44
C HIS A 581 6.87 29.74 -22.26
N ILE A 582 5.68 29.23 -21.91
CA ILE A 582 4.89 29.75 -20.81
C ILE A 582 5.13 28.85 -19.58
N ARG A 583 5.53 29.47 -18.47
CA ARG A 583 5.55 28.86 -17.15
C ARG A 583 4.26 29.24 -16.41
N THR A 584 3.44 28.24 -16.14
CA THR A 584 2.21 28.36 -15.37
C THR A 584 2.39 27.65 -14.03
N TYR A 585 2.04 28.35 -12.94
CA TYR A 585 2.03 27.76 -11.61
C TYR A 585 0.66 27.14 -11.33
N VAL A 586 0.66 25.89 -10.87
CA VAL A 586 -0.54 25.14 -10.52
C VAL A 586 -0.39 24.67 -9.08
N ALA A 587 -1.36 25.03 -8.23
CA ALA A 587 -1.43 24.60 -6.84
C ALA A 587 -2.48 23.51 -6.70
N CYS A 588 -2.08 22.36 -6.16
CA CYS A 588 -2.97 21.26 -5.82
C CYS A 588 -3.15 21.22 -4.30
N SER A 589 -4.39 21.15 -3.82
CA SER A 589 -4.72 21.10 -2.40
C SER A 589 -5.69 19.95 -2.10
N GLY A 590 -5.42 19.21 -1.02
CA GLY A 590 -6.26 18.10 -0.56
C GLY A 590 -6.33 16.94 -1.56
N SER A 591 -7.53 16.41 -1.80
CA SER A 591 -7.78 15.19 -2.60
C SER A 591 -9.01 15.31 -3.52
N LEU A 592 -9.02 16.06 -4.63
CA LEU A 592 -7.99 16.89 -5.26
C LEU A 592 -8.67 18.18 -5.74
N SER A 593 -8.26 19.33 -5.22
CA SER A 593 -8.62 20.66 -5.75
C SER A 593 -7.43 21.24 -6.51
N VAL A 594 -7.64 21.66 -7.77
CA VAL A 594 -6.58 22.17 -8.65
C VAL A 594 -6.82 23.64 -8.96
N PHE A 595 -5.84 24.48 -8.65
CA PHE A 595 -5.88 25.92 -8.85
C PHE A 595 -4.80 26.33 -9.85
N VAL A 596 -5.20 26.98 -10.94
CA VAL A 596 -4.27 27.54 -11.93
C VAL A 596 -4.03 29.00 -11.60
N TYR A 597 -2.78 29.37 -11.32
CA TYR A 597 -2.43 30.75 -11.02
C TYR A 597 -2.51 31.60 -12.29
N ARG A 598 -3.26 32.71 -12.22
CA ARG A 598 -3.51 33.56 -13.38
C ARG A 598 -2.23 34.17 -13.93
N HIS A 599 -1.34 34.70 -13.09
CA HIS A 599 -0.14 35.38 -13.57
C HIS A 599 0.92 34.36 -14.01
N MET A 600 1.05 34.19 -15.33
CA MET A 600 2.00 33.29 -15.96
C MET A 600 3.24 34.06 -16.43
N LEU A 601 4.36 33.36 -16.53
CA LEU A 601 5.62 33.92 -17.04
C LEU A 601 5.86 33.42 -18.46
N ALA A 602 6.34 34.29 -19.33
CA ALA A 602 6.87 33.95 -20.63
C ALA A 602 8.40 34.03 -20.56
N LEU A 603 9.07 32.91 -20.83
CA LEU A 603 10.52 32.79 -20.79
C LEU A 603 11.04 32.65 -22.21
N PHE A 604 11.83 33.63 -22.64
CA PHE A 604 12.40 33.74 -23.97
C PHE A 604 13.77 33.04 -24.07
N ALA A 605 14.05 32.50 -25.26
CA ALA A 605 15.37 32.00 -25.63
C ALA A 605 16.41 33.14 -25.62
N ALA A 606 17.69 32.78 -25.59
CA ALA A 606 18.77 33.77 -25.59
C ALA A 606 18.94 34.42 -26.98
N LYS A 607 18.82 33.61 -28.05
CA LYS A 607 18.95 34.04 -29.44
C LYS A 607 17.61 34.08 -30.19
N PRO A 608 17.50 34.87 -31.27
CA PRO A 608 16.39 34.81 -32.21
C PRO A 608 16.22 33.39 -32.77
N TYR A 609 14.98 33.04 -33.11
CA TYR A 609 14.63 31.73 -33.61
C TYR A 609 15.13 31.52 -35.05
N SER A 610 15.92 30.48 -35.27
CA SER A 610 16.27 29.93 -36.58
C SER A 610 15.53 28.62 -36.83
N SER A 611 15.38 28.20 -38.08
CA SER A 611 14.75 26.90 -38.37
C SER A 611 15.72 25.76 -38.02
N PRO A 612 15.23 24.57 -37.62
CA PRO A 612 16.08 23.47 -37.18
C PRO A 612 17.11 23.02 -38.23
N TRP A 613 16.75 23.06 -39.52
CA TRP A 613 17.62 22.68 -40.63
C TRP A 613 18.70 23.73 -40.98
N ASP A 614 18.58 24.98 -40.51
CA ASP A 614 19.55 26.03 -40.82
C ASP A 614 20.76 25.98 -39.85
N SER A 615 20.55 25.52 -38.61
CA SER A 615 21.59 25.43 -37.57
C SER A 615 21.18 24.48 -36.44
N PRO A 616 21.23 23.14 -36.64
CA PRO A 616 20.74 22.16 -35.65
C PRO A 616 21.54 22.17 -34.34
N GLY A 617 22.79 22.66 -34.37
CA GLY A 617 23.66 22.77 -33.19
C GLY A 617 23.49 24.02 -32.33
N ASP A 618 22.70 25.02 -32.74
CA ASP A 618 22.54 26.27 -31.95
C ASP A 618 21.48 26.14 -30.85
N ILE A 619 21.84 25.40 -29.79
CA ILE A 619 20.99 25.08 -28.64
C ILE A 619 20.36 26.33 -28.00
N GLU A 620 21.06 27.48 -28.02
CA GLU A 620 20.62 28.74 -27.41
C GLU A 620 19.44 29.42 -28.13
N SER A 621 19.19 29.07 -29.39
CA SER A 621 18.03 29.53 -30.17
C SER A 621 16.77 28.69 -29.89
N PHE A 622 16.97 27.42 -29.49
CA PHE A 622 15.90 26.44 -29.32
C PHE A 622 15.50 26.23 -27.85
N LEU A 623 16.44 26.36 -26.92
CA LEU A 623 16.23 26.21 -25.49
C LEU A 623 15.88 27.54 -24.84
N THR A 624 14.78 27.52 -24.11
CA THR A 624 14.21 28.67 -23.41
C THR A 624 14.45 28.58 -21.90
N ASN A 625 15.38 27.73 -21.44
CA ASN A 625 15.66 27.54 -20.02
C ASN A 625 16.62 28.61 -19.53
N THR A 626 16.26 29.30 -18.45
CA THR A 626 17.05 30.39 -17.86
C THR A 626 18.35 29.90 -17.21
N CYS A 627 18.44 28.61 -16.85
CA CYS A 627 19.63 28.06 -16.21
C CYS A 627 20.83 27.86 -17.16
N ILE A 628 20.61 27.85 -18.48
CA ILE A 628 21.66 27.64 -19.50
C ILE A 628 22.21 29.00 -20.01
N GLN A 629 21.54 30.11 -19.67
CA GLN A 629 21.90 31.43 -20.17
C GLN A 629 23.05 32.01 -19.33
N SER A 630 24.24 32.11 -19.94
CA SER A 630 25.48 32.62 -19.33
C SER A 630 25.40 34.10 -18.88
N SER A 631 24.39 34.84 -19.33
CA SER A 631 23.95 36.10 -18.70
C SER A 631 22.45 36.34 -18.97
N PRO A 632 21.63 36.65 -17.95
CA PRO A 632 20.25 37.03 -18.17
C PRO A 632 20.23 38.44 -18.77
N ASN A 633 19.98 38.56 -20.08
CA ASN A 633 19.50 39.83 -20.63
C ASN A 633 18.25 40.24 -19.83
N GLU A 634 18.12 41.51 -19.42
CA GLU A 634 17.02 42.02 -18.57
C GLU A 634 15.60 41.72 -19.10
N ASN A 635 15.48 41.28 -20.36
CA ASN A 635 14.25 41.01 -21.09
C ASN A 635 13.98 39.52 -21.40
N THR A 636 14.63 38.57 -20.71
CA THR A 636 14.42 37.12 -20.94
C THR A 636 13.18 36.57 -20.25
N VAL A 637 12.75 37.15 -19.14
CA VAL A 637 11.53 36.73 -18.42
C VAL A 637 10.55 37.90 -18.37
N ARG A 638 9.35 37.69 -18.93
CA ARG A 638 8.26 38.69 -18.93
C ARG A 638 6.99 38.05 -18.39
N ARG A 639 6.04 38.88 -17.94
CA ARG A 639 4.68 38.39 -17.63
C ARG A 639 3.95 38.15 -18.94
N PHE A 640 3.34 36.98 -19.09
CA PHE A 640 2.66 36.58 -20.33
C PHE A 640 1.54 37.56 -20.73
N TRP A 641 0.80 38.09 -19.76
CA TRP A 641 -0.31 39.02 -20.01
C TRP A 641 0.12 40.43 -20.42
N ASP A 642 1.39 40.77 -20.24
CA ASP A 642 1.95 42.07 -20.61
C ASP A 642 2.59 42.03 -22.01
N LEU A 643 2.54 40.87 -22.69
CA LEU A 643 3.08 40.72 -24.04
C LEU A 643 2.16 41.38 -25.08
N PRO A 644 2.73 42.08 -26.08
CA PRO A 644 1.98 42.66 -27.20
C PRO A 644 1.59 41.55 -28.20
N LEU A 645 0.72 40.65 -27.77
CA LEU A 645 0.19 39.61 -28.65
C LEU A 645 -0.84 40.24 -29.61
N PRO A 646 -0.85 39.85 -30.90
CA PRO A 646 -1.84 40.35 -31.84
C PRO A 646 -3.24 40.06 -31.29
N PRO A 647 -4.15 41.06 -31.26
CA PRO A 647 -5.51 40.85 -30.78
C PRO A 647 -6.19 39.80 -31.66
N ARG A 648 -6.45 38.61 -31.12
CA ARG A 648 -7.24 37.61 -31.83
C ARG A 648 -8.65 38.16 -32.04
N SER A 649 -9.08 38.15 -33.30
CA SER A 649 -10.47 38.18 -33.74
C SER A 649 -11.25 37.01 -33.13
N TRP A 650 -11.64 37.14 -31.87
CA TRP A 650 -12.60 36.26 -31.22
C TRP A 650 -14.00 36.69 -31.68
N THR A 651 -14.47 36.17 -32.81
CA THR A 651 -15.92 36.09 -33.05
C THR A 651 -16.43 34.91 -32.22
N PRO A 652 -17.24 35.12 -31.16
CA PRO A 652 -17.91 34.02 -30.51
C PRO A 652 -18.93 33.47 -31.51
N SER A 653 -18.79 32.21 -31.92
CA SER A 653 -19.90 31.50 -32.54
C SER A 653 -21.05 31.49 -31.53
N SER A 654 -22.15 32.12 -31.94
CA SER A 654 -23.40 32.19 -31.19
C SER A 654 -23.88 30.80 -30.74
N PRO A 655 -24.35 30.63 -29.49
CA PRO A 655 -24.98 29.40 -29.07
C PRO A 655 -26.38 29.37 -29.70
N THR A 656 -26.51 28.68 -30.83
CA THR A 656 -27.82 28.46 -31.47
C THR A 656 -28.08 26.96 -31.52
N SER A 657 -28.96 26.54 -30.63
CA SER A 657 -29.87 25.39 -30.71
C SER A 657 -29.41 24.14 -31.47
N ALA A 658 -29.15 23.07 -30.72
CA ALA A 658 -29.71 21.77 -31.03
C ALA A 658 -30.04 21.07 -29.71
N LEU A 659 -31.33 20.75 -29.55
CA LEU A 659 -31.87 19.80 -28.59
C LEU A 659 -31.21 18.43 -28.74
#